data_AF-A0AAI9L1E5-F1
#
_entry.id   AF-A0AAI9L1E5-F1
#
_cell.length_a   1.000
_cell.length_b   1.000
_cell.length_c   1.000
_cell.angle_alpha   90.00
_cell.angle_beta   90.00
_cell.angle_gamma   90.00
#
_symmetry.space_group_name_H-M   'P 1'
#
loop_
_entity.id
_entity.type
_entity.pdbx_description
1 polymer ?
#
loop_
_entity_poly.entity_id
_entity_poly.type
_entity_poly.pdbx_seq_one_letter_code
_entity_poly.pdbx_strand_id
1 'polypeptide(L)'
;MQLKPESRFSHHHFPHSKVYHALLVTGLLTLPALAQAENAADEKIVVTATQTKHTTLSAPASVSVITRAELEKMSVNNVTDVVKKLPGININPSTSYGRNEIKIRGMKADYTLLLINGRRVNSRDALAGNMGNDFDLSAIPISAIDRVEVIRGPMSSLYGADALGGVVNVILKQPGNDLKGEIGYNFEAPTEGSGGDHNRLNGYISGPLIENMLLGSLLADGGKRDAWKTEQSINQNTDALEKRDNYNVIGNLTWLLDSQQSLDFDVTYTKDDRDVHWNNYGTAVRNIQKMERLGLGLMHNGSWDNADTRLRYFYENVELMDNSQLNNGKADITQDNHTVDGQVSGYLGDHLLTGGGEYRLTSLKHSMNLPNGTIDVSQGALFLQDEFKLADLALTFGGRVDKHETYGTEFSPRAYATYSLTDNWVIKGGVSKAFKAPSIAQSSESYAIAACRGRCQTVGNPDLKPETSISYEIGTAYEAERFGAGVTLFNNDIKDMIQVQTWDRVATRLTYENVNKARIQGIETSFWVDVTDDLNWTTNWTIVDAEDRTTRMRLKQTPKNTVNTQLNWQALDNLSTYISYQYTGNQYLFDKEVSKTRGFNTVDIGATYTPIKNVDLKLGLTNLTNEKRDYVATNNDYFLSGRTVYGGVSYKF
;
A
#
# COMPACT_ATOMS: atom_id res chain seq x y z
N MET A 1 -57.28 44.57 -19.80
CA MET A 1 -58.53 45.17 -19.29
C MET A 1 -58.96 44.35 -18.08
N GLN A 2 -58.85 44.97 -16.88
CA GLN A 2 -59.46 44.66 -15.56
C GLN A 2 -59.50 43.22 -15.00
N LEU A 3 -59.41 42.91 -13.70
CA LEU A 3 -58.96 43.50 -12.42
C LEU A 3 -59.04 42.33 -11.38
N LYS A 4 -58.20 42.36 -10.34
CA LYS A 4 -58.12 41.49 -9.12
C LYS A 4 -59.38 41.57 -8.21
N PRO A 5 -59.45 41.02 -6.97
CA PRO A 5 -58.92 39.80 -6.28
C PRO A 5 -60.00 39.05 -5.41
N GLU A 6 -59.66 37.97 -4.69
CA GLU A 6 -59.92 37.84 -3.22
C GLU A 6 -59.37 36.55 -2.58
N SER A 7 -59.05 36.70 -1.28
CA SER A 7 -58.43 35.78 -0.32
C SER A 7 -59.40 34.84 0.39
N ARG A 8 -58.92 33.70 0.93
CA ARG A 8 -59.06 33.32 2.37
C ARG A 8 -58.34 32.01 2.72
N PHE A 9 -57.70 32.04 3.89
CA PHE A 9 -57.10 30.95 4.65
C PHE A 9 -58.13 30.00 5.28
N SER A 10 -57.80 28.72 5.45
CA SER A 10 -58.28 27.91 6.58
C SER A 10 -57.26 26.84 7.00
N HIS A 11 -57.00 26.79 8.31
CA HIS A 11 -56.19 25.78 9.01
C HIS A 11 -56.92 24.43 9.19
N HIS A 12 -56.16 23.32 9.25
CA HIS A 12 -56.21 22.19 10.21
C HIS A 12 -55.17 21.13 9.75
N HIS A 13 -54.00 20.98 10.39
CA HIS A 13 -53.62 20.15 11.56
C HIS A 13 -53.33 18.66 11.30
N PHE A 14 -52.21 18.23 11.93
CA PHE A 14 -51.61 16.89 12.14
C PHE A 14 -50.47 16.43 11.19
N PRO A 15 -49.45 15.68 11.69
CA PRO A 15 -48.92 15.58 13.07
C PRO A 15 -47.39 15.73 13.17
N HIS A 16 -46.95 16.09 14.38
CA HIS A 16 -45.56 16.07 14.85
C HIS A 16 -44.97 14.64 14.88
N SER A 17 -43.78 14.43 14.34
CA SER A 17 -42.91 13.32 14.72
C SER A 17 -41.41 13.67 14.67
N LYS A 18 -40.89 13.90 15.87
CA LYS A 18 -39.58 13.48 16.39
C LYS A 18 -38.32 13.87 15.60
N VAL A 19 -37.81 15.05 15.95
CA VAL A 19 -36.38 15.38 15.91
C VAL A 19 -35.68 14.51 16.96
N TYR A 20 -34.94 13.49 16.54
CA TYR A 20 -34.05 12.75 17.42
C TYR A 20 -32.83 13.62 17.73
N HIS A 21 -32.89 14.28 18.90
CA HIS A 21 -31.71 14.65 19.66
C HIS A 21 -31.01 13.35 20.09
N ALA A 22 -29.93 12.98 19.41
CA ALA A 22 -28.99 12.01 19.96
C ALA A 22 -28.05 12.78 20.91
N LEU A 23 -28.37 12.69 22.20
CA LEU A 23 -27.45 13.05 23.28
C LEU A 23 -26.11 12.35 23.07
N LEU A 24 -25.06 13.15 22.93
CA LEU A 24 -23.68 12.76 23.24
C LEU A 24 -23.60 12.60 24.76
N VAL A 25 -24.00 11.45 25.29
CA VAL A 25 -23.71 11.07 26.67
C VAL A 25 -22.24 10.71 26.74
N THR A 26 -21.46 11.66 27.23
CA THR A 26 -20.13 11.49 27.78
C THR A 26 -20.10 10.33 28.78
N GLY A 27 -19.64 9.16 28.32
CA GLY A 27 -19.10 8.12 29.20
C GLY A 27 -17.72 8.55 29.68
N LEU A 28 -17.67 9.44 30.67
CA LEU A 28 -16.49 9.65 31.51
C LEU A 28 -16.30 8.37 32.34
N LEU A 29 -15.54 7.42 31.80
CA LEU A 29 -14.89 6.42 32.62
C LEU A 29 -13.77 7.13 33.39
N THR A 30 -13.98 7.33 34.68
CA THR A 30 -12.94 7.70 35.63
C THR A 30 -11.89 6.58 35.66
N LEU A 31 -10.79 6.76 34.94
CA LEU A 31 -9.62 5.89 35.04
C LEU A 31 -8.90 6.22 36.35
N PRO A 32 -8.62 5.23 37.23
CA PRO A 32 -7.67 5.44 38.31
C PRO A 32 -6.30 5.74 37.70
N ALA A 33 -5.58 6.69 38.30
CA ALA A 33 -4.18 6.94 38.00
C ALA A 33 -3.38 5.64 38.24
N LEU A 34 -2.95 4.99 37.15
CA LEU A 34 -1.99 3.90 37.21
C LEU A 34 -0.59 4.49 37.04
N ALA A 35 0.26 4.15 37.99
CA ALA A 35 1.64 4.57 38.08
C ALA A 35 2.45 4.11 36.85
N GLN A 36 3.37 4.98 36.45
CA GLN A 36 4.24 4.83 35.30
C GLN A 36 5.38 3.87 35.65
N ALA A 37 5.37 2.67 35.06
CA ALA A 37 6.54 1.80 34.97
C ALA A 37 7.03 1.82 33.52
N GLU A 38 8.24 2.31 33.34
CA GLU A 38 8.92 2.48 32.05
C GLU A 38 9.41 1.10 31.56
N ASN A 39 8.66 0.46 30.66
CA ASN A 39 9.11 -0.72 29.93
C ASN A 39 9.46 -0.32 28.49
N ALA A 40 10.74 0.00 28.27
CA ALA A 40 11.33 0.37 26.99
C ALA A 40 11.54 -0.82 26.00
N ALA A 41 10.80 -1.93 26.15
CA ALA A 41 11.09 -3.19 25.47
C ALA A 41 10.31 -3.44 24.15
N ASP A 42 9.28 -2.63 23.83
CA ASP A 42 8.40 -2.86 22.66
C ASP A 42 8.17 -1.61 21.78
N GLU A 43 9.06 -0.62 21.86
CA GLU A 43 8.88 0.62 21.11
C GLU A 43 9.00 0.41 19.60
N LYS A 44 7.90 0.62 18.87
CA LYS A 44 7.84 0.43 17.42
C LYS A 44 8.64 1.53 16.70
N ILE A 45 9.78 1.15 16.16
CA ILE A 45 10.64 2.06 15.38
C ILE A 45 10.19 2.14 13.91
N VAL A 46 10.18 3.36 13.38
CA VAL A 46 9.93 3.72 11.98
C VAL A 46 11.08 4.59 11.48
N VAL A 47 11.56 4.32 10.26
CA VAL A 47 12.63 5.10 9.61
C VAL A 47 12.09 5.85 8.39
N THR A 48 11.07 5.30 7.76
CA THR A 48 10.53 5.81 6.48
C THR A 48 9.99 7.25 6.59
N ALA A 49 9.64 7.72 7.80
CA ALA A 49 9.05 9.06 7.98
C ALA A 49 10.02 10.21 7.69
N THR A 50 11.32 10.00 7.92
CA THR A 50 12.34 11.06 7.95
C THR A 50 13.70 10.62 7.43
N GLN A 51 13.90 9.33 7.13
CA GLN A 51 15.21 8.67 6.93
C GLN A 51 16.06 8.55 8.21
N THR A 52 15.50 8.90 9.36
CA THR A 52 16.11 8.80 10.71
C THR A 52 15.16 7.99 11.60
N LYS A 53 15.65 7.48 12.75
CA LYS A 53 14.86 6.60 13.62
C LYS A 53 13.86 7.41 14.44
N HIS A 54 12.58 7.05 14.37
CA HIS A 54 11.52 7.57 15.23
C HIS A 54 10.68 6.46 15.78
N THR A 55 9.93 6.81 16.81
CA THR A 55 8.86 6.01 17.42
C THR A 55 7.54 6.38 16.74
N THR A 56 6.49 5.58 16.91
CA THR A 56 5.15 5.93 16.38
C THR A 56 4.64 7.28 16.92
N LEU A 57 4.98 7.63 18.16
CA LEU A 57 4.65 8.92 18.80
C LEU A 57 5.54 10.08 18.41
N SER A 58 6.83 9.88 18.11
CA SER A 58 7.72 10.99 17.74
C SER A 58 7.75 11.28 16.24
N ALA A 59 7.37 10.32 15.40
CA ALA A 59 7.43 10.48 13.94
C ALA A 59 6.58 11.68 13.45
N PRO A 60 7.13 12.57 12.61
CA PRO A 60 6.43 13.73 12.04
C PRO A 60 5.56 13.34 10.83
N ALA A 61 4.72 12.32 11.00
CA ALA A 61 3.74 11.84 10.02
C ALA A 61 2.72 10.88 10.67
N SER A 62 1.63 10.60 9.96
CA SER A 62 0.66 9.56 10.30
C SER A 62 1.18 8.15 9.94
N VAL A 63 1.87 7.50 10.88
CA VAL A 63 2.57 6.21 10.66
C VAL A 63 1.83 4.99 11.21
N SER A 64 2.12 3.81 10.67
CA SER A 64 1.75 2.51 11.23
C SER A 64 2.88 1.52 10.96
N VAL A 65 3.21 0.70 11.95
CA VAL A 65 4.27 -0.32 11.85
C VAL A 65 3.68 -1.67 12.22
N ILE A 66 3.86 -2.64 11.32
CA ILE A 66 3.53 -4.04 11.55
C ILE A 66 4.84 -4.80 11.73
N THR A 67 5.07 -5.32 12.92
CA THR A 67 6.32 -6.01 13.30
C THR A 67 6.33 -7.47 12.84
N ARG A 68 7.50 -8.11 12.92
CA ARG A 68 7.62 -9.54 12.63
C ARG A 68 6.72 -10.39 13.52
N ALA A 69 6.69 -10.07 14.82
CA ALA A 69 5.88 -10.79 15.80
C ALA A 69 4.38 -10.68 15.48
N GLU A 70 3.92 -9.53 14.97
CA GLU A 70 2.55 -9.36 14.50
C GLU A 70 2.28 -10.16 13.23
N LEU A 71 3.17 -10.10 12.23
CA LEU A 71 3.06 -10.86 10.97
C LEU A 71 2.93 -12.37 11.21
N GLU A 72 3.66 -12.92 12.17
CA GLU A 72 3.63 -14.35 12.48
C GLU A 72 2.27 -14.83 13.01
N LYS A 73 1.51 -13.93 13.64
CA LYS A 73 0.16 -14.21 14.15
C LYS A 73 -0.93 -14.01 13.08
N MET A 74 -0.60 -13.41 11.94
CA MET A 74 -1.55 -13.16 10.85
C MET A 74 -1.58 -14.29 9.82
N SER A 75 -2.74 -14.50 9.20
CA SER A 75 -2.88 -15.29 7.98
C SER A 75 -2.82 -14.35 6.77
N VAL A 76 -1.65 -14.28 6.13
CA VAL A 76 -1.36 -13.34 5.04
C VAL A 76 -0.57 -14.03 3.93
N ASN A 77 -0.92 -13.75 2.67
CA ASN A 77 -0.23 -14.29 1.51
C ASN A 77 0.63 -13.26 0.79
N ASN A 78 0.29 -11.98 0.92
CA ASN A 78 0.95 -10.90 0.23
C ASN A 78 0.87 -9.62 1.06
N VAL A 79 1.57 -8.58 0.62
CA VAL A 79 1.65 -7.31 1.35
C VAL A 79 0.28 -6.63 1.49
N THR A 80 -0.67 -6.85 0.57
CA THR A 80 -2.02 -6.29 0.71
C THR A 80 -2.76 -6.89 1.91
N ASP A 81 -2.61 -8.20 2.16
CA ASP A 81 -3.21 -8.86 3.33
C ASP A 81 -2.64 -8.33 4.64
N VAL A 82 -1.35 -7.96 4.63
CA VAL A 82 -0.66 -7.37 5.78
C VAL A 82 -1.25 -5.99 6.10
N VAL A 83 -1.41 -5.12 5.10
CA VAL A 83 -1.80 -3.72 5.35
C VAL A 83 -3.30 -3.47 5.33
N LYS A 84 -4.14 -4.39 4.82
CA LYS A 84 -5.59 -4.15 4.61
C LYS A 84 -6.37 -3.79 5.87
N LYS A 85 -5.83 -4.12 7.05
CA LYS A 85 -6.45 -3.84 8.35
C LYS A 85 -5.94 -2.55 9.00
N LEU A 86 -4.99 -1.84 8.39
CA LEU A 86 -4.49 -0.57 8.91
C LEU A 86 -5.48 0.58 8.64
N PRO A 87 -5.50 1.63 9.49
CA PRO A 87 -6.39 2.77 9.27
C PRO A 87 -6.04 3.51 7.97
N GLY A 88 -7.04 4.02 7.26
CA GLY A 88 -6.83 4.70 5.98
C GLY A 88 -6.61 3.77 4.79
N ILE A 89 -6.39 2.47 5.00
CA ILE A 89 -6.10 1.52 3.92
C ILE A 89 -7.38 0.88 3.39
N ASN A 90 -7.48 0.83 2.07
CA ASN A 90 -8.53 0.12 1.37
C ASN A 90 -7.89 -0.74 0.27
N ILE A 91 -8.28 -2.00 0.20
CA ILE A 91 -7.92 -2.89 -0.89
C ILE A 91 -9.15 -3.06 -1.76
N ASN A 92 -9.06 -2.66 -3.02
CA ASN A 92 -10.11 -2.89 -4.01
C ASN A 92 -9.49 -3.65 -5.19
N PRO A 93 -10.19 -4.65 -5.74
CA PRO A 93 -9.74 -5.31 -6.96
C PRO A 93 -9.54 -4.26 -8.07
N SER A 94 -8.37 -4.27 -8.68
CA SER A 94 -8.05 -3.47 -9.86
C SER A 94 -8.49 -4.16 -11.15
N THR A 95 -8.78 -5.46 -11.10
CA THR A 95 -9.27 -6.27 -12.23
C THR A 95 -10.46 -7.14 -11.84
N SER A 96 -11.19 -7.65 -12.85
CA SER A 96 -12.31 -8.59 -12.69
C SER A 96 -11.90 -10.00 -12.26
N TYR A 97 -10.60 -10.26 -12.13
CA TYR A 97 -10.00 -11.57 -11.84
C TYR A 97 -9.01 -11.52 -10.67
N GLY A 98 -9.23 -10.57 -9.75
CA GLY A 98 -8.69 -10.67 -8.39
C GLY A 98 -7.32 -10.03 -8.15
N ARG A 99 -6.83 -9.16 -9.03
CA ARG A 99 -5.63 -8.37 -8.75
C ARG A 99 -5.96 -7.25 -7.78
N ASN A 100 -5.15 -7.08 -6.74
CA ASN A 100 -5.42 -6.15 -5.65
C ASN A 100 -4.31 -5.09 -5.54
N GLU A 101 -4.69 -3.83 -5.37
CA GLU A 101 -3.74 -2.74 -5.17
C GLU A 101 -4.03 -1.99 -3.86
N ILE A 102 -3.00 -1.34 -3.30
CA ILE A 102 -3.08 -0.62 -2.02
C ILE A 102 -3.54 0.82 -2.27
N LYS A 103 -4.69 1.18 -1.71
CA LYS A 103 -5.18 2.57 -1.70
C LYS A 103 -5.09 3.14 -0.30
N ILE A 104 -4.51 4.33 -0.18
CA ILE A 104 -4.36 5.06 1.08
C ILE A 104 -5.31 6.25 1.07
N ARG A 105 -6.08 6.47 2.13
CA ARG A 105 -7.01 7.60 2.29
C ARG A 105 -7.97 7.79 1.10
N GLY A 106 -8.36 6.71 0.43
CA GLY A 106 -9.28 6.76 -0.72
C GLY A 106 -8.67 7.27 -2.04
N MET A 107 -7.35 7.46 -2.08
CA MET A 107 -6.59 7.79 -3.29
C MET A 107 -6.38 6.56 -4.18
N LYS A 108 -6.21 6.77 -5.50
CA LYS A 108 -5.85 5.70 -6.45
C LYS A 108 -4.55 5.01 -6.01
N ALA A 109 -4.38 3.74 -6.37
CA ALA A 109 -3.17 2.99 -6.05
C ALA A 109 -1.90 3.61 -6.63
N ASP A 110 -2.02 4.30 -7.76
CA ASP A 110 -1.00 5.14 -8.37
C ASP A 110 -0.34 6.19 -7.48
N TYR A 111 -1.03 6.54 -6.38
CA TYR A 111 -0.57 7.52 -5.42
C TYR A 111 0.05 6.85 -4.18
N THR A 112 0.20 5.53 -4.18
CA THR A 112 0.88 4.77 -3.12
C THR A 112 2.25 4.35 -3.63
N LEU A 113 3.31 4.86 -3.01
CA LEU A 113 4.67 4.44 -3.30
C LEU A 113 5.00 3.14 -2.55
N LEU A 114 5.43 2.11 -3.29
CA LEU A 114 5.95 0.87 -2.70
C LEU A 114 7.48 0.90 -2.65
N LEU A 115 8.03 0.58 -1.48
CA LEU A 115 9.46 0.46 -1.24
C LEU A 115 9.81 -0.92 -0.68
N ILE A 116 11.00 -1.43 -1.01
CA ILE A 116 11.64 -2.57 -0.33
C ILE A 116 12.99 -2.11 0.20
N ASN A 117 13.19 -2.15 1.52
CA ASN A 117 14.39 -1.58 2.18
C ASN A 117 14.64 -0.11 1.77
N GLY A 118 13.56 0.67 1.62
CA GLY A 118 13.63 2.07 1.18
C GLY A 118 13.98 2.25 -0.31
N ARG A 119 13.87 1.20 -1.13
CA ARG A 119 14.15 1.21 -2.57
C ARG A 119 12.86 1.14 -3.36
N ARG A 120 12.70 2.00 -4.37
CA ARG A 120 11.49 2.03 -5.19
C ARG A 120 11.31 0.72 -5.95
N VAL A 121 10.11 0.19 -5.86
CA VAL A 121 9.65 -0.93 -6.66
C VAL A 121 8.56 -0.43 -7.59
N ASN A 122 8.79 -0.52 -8.90
CA ASN A 122 7.82 -0.04 -9.88
C ASN A 122 7.95 -0.75 -11.23
N SER A 123 7.02 -1.67 -11.51
CA SER A 123 6.84 -2.32 -12.82
C SER A 123 5.68 -1.70 -13.63
N ARG A 124 5.14 -0.55 -13.22
CA ARG A 124 3.94 0.03 -13.85
C ARG A 124 4.16 0.49 -15.28
N ASP A 125 5.37 0.91 -15.64
CA ASP A 125 5.69 1.27 -17.03
C ASP A 125 5.77 0.04 -17.95
N ALA A 126 6.12 -1.14 -17.41
CA ALA A 126 6.08 -2.40 -18.13
C ALA A 126 4.65 -2.94 -18.33
N LEU A 127 3.69 -2.52 -17.51
CA LEU A 127 2.31 -2.98 -17.59
C LEU A 127 1.50 -2.09 -18.54
N ALA A 128 0.93 -2.68 -19.59
CA ALA A 128 0.07 -1.97 -20.52
C ALA A 128 -1.35 -1.79 -19.93
N GLY A 129 -1.87 -0.56 -20.00
CA GLY A 129 -3.27 -0.25 -19.65
C GLY A 129 -3.61 -0.39 -18.16
N ASN A 130 -4.92 -0.43 -17.84
CA ASN A 130 -5.42 -0.53 -16.47
C ASN A 130 -5.46 -1.99 -15.97
N MET A 131 -4.43 -2.80 -16.25
CA MET A 131 -4.41 -4.24 -15.92
C MET A 131 -4.10 -4.55 -14.45
N GLY A 132 -3.97 -3.52 -13.61
CA GLY A 132 -3.60 -3.63 -12.20
C GLY A 132 -2.13 -4.01 -12.00
N ASN A 133 -1.45 -3.38 -11.04
CA ASN A 133 -0.09 -3.71 -10.68
C ASN A 133 0.00 -4.34 -9.28
N ASP A 134 -0.38 -5.61 -9.18
CA ASP A 134 -0.10 -6.41 -7.99
C ASP A 134 1.14 -7.30 -8.15
N PHE A 135 1.79 -7.31 -9.32
CA PHE A 135 3.09 -7.96 -9.54
C PHE A 135 4.12 -7.49 -8.52
N ASP A 136 4.24 -6.18 -8.35
CA ASP A 136 5.15 -5.54 -7.39
C ASP A 136 4.89 -5.95 -5.92
N LEU A 137 3.62 -6.11 -5.56
CA LEU A 137 3.20 -6.53 -4.21
C LEU A 137 3.46 -8.01 -3.94
N SER A 138 3.50 -8.77 -5.03
CA SER A 138 3.50 -10.22 -5.02
C SER A 138 4.90 -10.83 -5.21
N ALA A 139 5.86 -10.00 -5.61
CA ALA A 139 7.29 -10.28 -5.65
C ALA A 139 7.94 -10.34 -4.25
N ILE A 140 7.19 -10.00 -3.19
CA ILE A 140 7.70 -9.89 -1.82
C ILE A 140 7.20 -11.09 -0.99
N PRO A 141 8.07 -12.07 -0.66
CA PRO A 141 7.67 -13.16 0.20
C PRO A 141 7.42 -12.70 1.63
N ILE A 142 6.28 -13.07 2.22
CA ILE A 142 5.94 -12.74 3.63
C ILE A 142 7.00 -13.28 4.60
N SER A 143 7.57 -14.45 4.31
CA SER A 143 8.65 -15.06 5.09
C SER A 143 9.92 -14.21 5.12
N ALA A 144 10.14 -13.36 4.11
CA ALA A 144 11.28 -12.46 4.02
C ALA A 144 11.10 -11.17 4.83
N ILE A 145 9.86 -10.82 5.19
CA ILE A 145 9.54 -9.54 5.82
C ILE A 145 9.90 -9.57 7.31
N ASP A 146 10.71 -8.59 7.71
CA ASP A 146 10.96 -8.23 9.10
C ASP A 146 9.82 -7.33 9.62
N ARG A 147 9.53 -6.24 8.90
CA ARG A 147 8.41 -5.36 9.23
C ARG A 147 7.89 -4.61 8.01
N VAL A 148 6.67 -4.08 8.14
CA VAL A 148 6.09 -3.17 7.15
C VAL A 148 5.82 -1.82 7.81
N GLU A 149 6.39 -0.77 7.24
CA GLU A 149 6.18 0.62 7.64
C GLU A 149 5.21 1.27 6.64
N VAL A 150 4.10 1.83 7.12
CA VAL A 150 3.11 2.52 6.29
C VAL A 150 2.99 3.97 6.75
N ILE A 151 3.20 4.89 5.84
CA ILE A 151 2.98 6.32 6.06
C ILE A 151 1.79 6.78 5.24
N ARG A 152 0.87 7.48 5.89
CA ARG A 152 -0.35 8.02 5.28
C ARG A 152 -0.18 9.51 5.09
N GLY A 153 -0.52 9.99 3.90
CA GLY A 153 -0.26 11.35 3.49
C GLY A 153 1.05 11.50 2.70
N PRO A 154 1.29 12.69 2.12
CA PRO A 154 2.29 12.81 1.06
C PRO A 154 3.74 12.81 1.58
N MET A 155 4.63 12.15 0.83
CA MET A 155 6.05 11.98 1.20
C MET A 155 7.03 12.28 0.06
N SER A 156 6.61 13.07 -0.93
CA SER A 156 7.48 13.46 -2.05
C SER A 156 8.69 14.29 -1.63
N SER A 157 8.67 14.96 -0.48
CA SER A 157 9.83 15.69 0.05
C SER A 157 11.04 14.80 0.38
N LEU A 158 10.84 13.48 0.47
CA LEU A 158 11.91 12.49 0.65
C LEU A 158 12.03 11.58 -0.57
N TYR A 159 10.90 11.08 -1.09
CA TYR A 159 10.88 9.98 -2.06
C TYR A 159 10.51 10.37 -3.50
N GLY A 160 10.27 11.66 -3.76
CA GLY A 160 9.91 12.16 -5.09
C GLY A 160 8.51 11.73 -5.56
N ALA A 161 8.38 11.40 -6.84
CA ALA A 161 7.11 11.12 -7.50
C ALA A 161 6.29 9.99 -6.83
N ASP A 162 4.98 9.98 -7.04
CA ASP A 162 4.01 8.91 -6.72
C ASP A 162 3.65 8.76 -5.23
N ALA A 163 4.42 9.33 -4.32
CA ALA A 163 4.14 9.34 -2.88
C ALA A 163 3.07 10.39 -2.49
N LEU A 164 1.98 10.51 -3.25
CA LEU A 164 0.88 11.46 -3.00
C LEU A 164 0.01 11.03 -1.81
N GLY A 165 -0.38 9.77 -1.81
CA GLY A 165 -1.29 9.19 -0.83
C GLY A 165 -0.57 8.56 0.35
N GLY A 166 0.64 8.07 0.12
CA GLY A 166 1.48 7.53 1.16
C GLY A 166 2.59 6.64 0.64
N VAL A 167 3.27 6.01 1.57
CA VAL A 167 4.38 5.09 1.32
C VAL A 167 4.13 3.80 2.07
N VAL A 168 4.33 2.66 1.40
CA VAL A 168 4.42 1.34 2.03
C VAL A 168 5.86 0.88 1.83
N ASN A 169 6.62 0.80 2.92
CA ASN A 169 7.99 0.33 2.89
C ASN A 169 8.10 -1.02 3.59
N VAL A 170 8.44 -2.05 2.82
CA VAL A 170 8.66 -3.39 3.34
C VAL A 170 10.13 -3.55 3.68
N ILE A 171 10.42 -3.81 4.95
CA ILE A 171 11.77 -4.07 5.43
C ILE A 171 11.98 -5.57 5.51
N LEU A 172 12.99 -6.05 4.81
CA LEU A 172 13.35 -7.47 4.78
C LEU A 172 14.28 -7.83 5.93
N LYS A 173 14.21 -9.09 6.38
CA LYS A 173 15.15 -9.68 7.33
C LYS A 173 16.58 -9.48 6.84
N GLN A 174 17.45 -8.95 7.71
CA GLN A 174 18.87 -8.76 7.45
C GLN A 174 19.68 -9.92 8.03
N PRO A 175 20.84 -10.24 7.45
CA PRO A 175 21.66 -11.32 7.96
C PRO A 175 22.22 -10.98 9.35
N GLY A 176 22.23 -11.98 10.24
CA GLY A 176 22.64 -11.80 11.65
C GLY A 176 23.89 -12.61 12.02
N ASN A 177 24.36 -12.37 13.24
CA ASN A 177 25.52 -13.07 13.81
C ASN A 177 25.21 -14.50 14.31
N ASP A 178 23.93 -14.85 14.43
CA ASP A 178 23.50 -16.19 14.84
C ASP A 178 23.01 -16.97 13.62
N LEU A 179 23.32 -18.27 13.57
CA LEU A 179 22.68 -19.17 12.62
C LEU A 179 21.19 -19.29 12.97
N LYS A 180 20.33 -18.88 12.05
CA LYS A 180 18.87 -18.98 12.16
C LYS A 180 18.29 -19.56 10.87
N GLY A 181 17.30 -20.42 10.98
CA GLY A 181 16.60 -21.00 9.84
C GLY A 181 15.10 -21.10 10.05
N GLU A 182 14.35 -21.09 8.95
CA GLU A 182 12.91 -21.31 8.93
C GLU A 182 12.55 -22.10 7.67
N ILE A 183 11.70 -23.13 7.79
CA ILE A 183 11.01 -23.74 6.66
C ILE A 183 9.52 -23.75 6.96
N GLY A 184 8.72 -23.35 5.99
CA GLY A 184 7.28 -23.22 6.17
C GLY A 184 6.48 -23.69 4.97
N TYR A 185 5.39 -24.38 5.24
CA TYR A 185 4.38 -24.76 4.25
C TYR A 185 3.02 -24.17 4.65
N ASN A 186 2.33 -23.54 3.71
CA ASN A 186 0.98 -23.01 3.89
C ASN A 186 0.06 -23.50 2.78
N PHE A 187 -1.19 -23.74 3.15
CA PHE A 187 -2.29 -24.14 2.28
C PHE A 187 -3.50 -23.25 2.53
N GLU A 188 -4.20 -22.87 1.48
CA GLU A 188 -5.45 -22.13 1.53
C GLU A 188 -6.42 -22.65 0.46
N ALA A 189 -7.70 -22.81 0.79
CA ALA A 189 -8.72 -23.28 -0.13
C ALA A 189 -10.10 -22.63 0.14
N PRO A 190 -10.70 -21.96 -0.86
CA PRO A 190 -12.08 -21.54 -0.80
C PRO A 190 -13.02 -22.74 -0.59
N THR A 191 -14.04 -22.58 0.26
CA THR A 191 -15.02 -23.64 0.56
C THR A 191 -16.17 -23.71 -0.45
N GLU A 192 -16.30 -22.70 -1.31
CA GLU A 192 -17.31 -22.62 -2.37
C GLU A 192 -16.65 -22.21 -3.70
N GLY A 193 -17.29 -22.58 -4.81
CA GLY A 193 -16.73 -22.42 -6.14
C GLY A 193 -15.87 -23.61 -6.56
N SER A 194 -15.07 -23.42 -7.61
CA SER A 194 -14.20 -24.44 -8.18
C SER A 194 -12.78 -23.90 -8.34
N GLY A 195 -11.79 -24.65 -7.83
CA GLY A 195 -10.38 -24.25 -7.81
C GLY A 195 -10.07 -23.24 -6.71
N GLY A 196 -9.04 -22.42 -6.90
CA GLY A 196 -8.59 -21.43 -5.92
C GLY A 196 -7.63 -21.93 -4.84
N ASP A 197 -7.38 -23.24 -4.80
CA ASP A 197 -6.42 -23.85 -3.88
C ASP A 197 -5.04 -23.22 -4.05
N HIS A 198 -4.43 -22.80 -2.95
CA HIS A 198 -3.15 -22.14 -2.90
C HIS A 198 -2.20 -22.91 -1.99
N ASN A 199 -1.08 -23.36 -2.54
CA ASN A 199 -0.03 -24.05 -1.81
C ASN A 199 1.25 -23.21 -1.87
N ARG A 200 1.92 -23.04 -0.74
CA ARG A 200 3.14 -22.24 -0.65
C ARG A 200 4.19 -22.91 0.22
N LEU A 201 5.42 -22.99 -0.28
CA LEU A 201 6.59 -23.48 0.44
C LEU A 201 7.61 -22.34 0.51
N ASN A 202 8.18 -22.11 1.68
CA ASN A 202 9.26 -21.15 1.86
C ASN A 202 10.37 -21.74 2.74
N GLY A 203 11.59 -21.27 2.51
CA GLY A 203 12.77 -21.59 3.30
C GLY A 203 13.63 -20.34 3.45
N TYR A 204 14.15 -20.11 4.65
CA TYR A 204 15.05 -19.03 5.00
C TYR A 204 16.21 -19.59 5.82
N ILE A 205 17.41 -19.11 5.56
CA ILE A 205 18.59 -19.36 6.39
C ILE A 205 19.43 -18.10 6.46
N SER A 206 20.01 -17.82 7.62
CA SER A 206 20.92 -16.71 7.83
C SER A 206 21.94 -17.03 8.91
N GLY A 207 23.13 -16.45 8.80
CA GLY A 207 24.16 -16.51 9.84
C GLY A 207 25.50 -15.96 9.34
N PRO A 208 26.55 -16.04 10.17
CA PRO A 208 27.90 -15.66 9.78
C PRO A 208 28.48 -16.69 8.80
N LEU A 209 28.99 -16.21 7.66
CA LEU A 209 29.83 -16.98 6.75
C LEU A 209 31.30 -16.92 7.18
N ILE A 210 31.71 -15.77 7.71
CA ILE A 210 32.98 -15.54 8.38
C ILE A 210 32.68 -14.70 9.61
N GLU A 211 32.97 -15.23 10.80
CA GLU A 211 32.66 -14.56 12.07
C GLU A 211 33.18 -13.12 12.10
N ASN A 212 32.33 -12.20 12.54
CA ASN A 212 32.63 -10.76 12.68
C ASN A 212 33.07 -10.04 11.39
N MET A 213 32.94 -10.66 10.22
CA MET A 213 33.38 -10.07 8.95
C MET A 213 32.34 -10.21 7.85
N LEU A 214 31.77 -11.40 7.63
CA LEU A 214 30.86 -11.64 6.51
C LEU A 214 29.63 -12.38 6.99
N LEU A 215 28.47 -11.74 6.87
CA LEU A 215 27.16 -12.30 7.20
C LEU A 215 26.41 -12.62 5.90
N GLY A 216 25.61 -13.70 5.93
CA GLY A 216 24.84 -14.15 4.78
C GLY A 216 23.40 -14.49 5.14
N SER A 217 22.51 -14.33 4.16
CA SER A 217 21.16 -14.89 4.20
C SER A 217 20.71 -15.34 2.82
N LEU A 218 19.90 -16.39 2.80
CA LEU A 218 19.24 -16.91 1.61
C LEU A 218 17.79 -17.23 1.93
N LEU A 219 16.89 -16.80 1.05
CA LEU A 219 15.49 -17.13 1.09
C LEU A 219 15.05 -17.69 -0.26
N ALA A 220 14.26 -18.76 -0.22
CA ALA A 220 13.54 -19.30 -1.37
C ALA A 220 12.06 -19.43 -1.02
N ASP A 221 11.18 -18.99 -1.91
CA ASP A 221 9.74 -19.02 -1.72
C ASP A 221 9.05 -19.41 -3.03
N GLY A 222 8.15 -20.37 -2.99
CA GLY A 222 7.40 -20.85 -4.15
C GLY A 222 5.93 -21.03 -3.80
N GLY A 223 5.05 -20.52 -4.67
CA GLY A 223 3.60 -20.58 -4.50
C GLY A 223 2.91 -21.06 -5.79
N LYS A 224 1.84 -21.84 -5.63
CA LYS A 224 0.95 -22.23 -6.72
C LYS A 224 -0.49 -22.05 -6.28
N ARG A 225 -1.24 -21.24 -7.02
CA ARG A 225 -2.66 -21.00 -6.82
C ARG A 225 -3.42 -21.36 -8.08
N ASP A 226 -4.39 -22.24 -7.96
CA ASP A 226 -5.32 -22.54 -9.06
C ASP A 226 -6.25 -21.36 -9.33
N ALA A 227 -6.72 -21.24 -10.58
CA ALA A 227 -7.77 -20.29 -10.89
C ALA A 227 -9.03 -20.62 -10.07
N TRP A 228 -9.71 -19.60 -9.55
CA TRP A 228 -10.95 -19.78 -8.79
C TRP A 228 -12.15 -19.30 -9.59
N LYS A 229 -13.11 -20.19 -9.81
CA LYS A 229 -14.42 -19.85 -10.37
C LYS A 229 -15.45 -19.79 -9.27
N THR A 230 -16.21 -18.70 -9.23
CA THR A 230 -17.21 -18.45 -8.19
C THR A 230 -18.62 -18.49 -8.75
N GLU A 231 -19.55 -19.02 -7.96
CA GLU A 231 -20.99 -18.96 -8.25
C GLU A 231 -21.52 -17.52 -8.24
N GLN A 232 -20.77 -16.56 -7.67
CA GLN A 232 -21.13 -15.13 -7.72
C GLN A 232 -21.05 -14.56 -9.15
N SER A 233 -20.29 -15.18 -10.05
CA SER A 233 -20.12 -14.70 -11.42
C SER A 233 -21.37 -14.98 -12.26
N ILE A 234 -21.80 -14.00 -13.06
CA ILE A 234 -22.85 -14.22 -14.07
C ILE A 234 -22.30 -15.08 -15.21
N ASN A 235 -21.01 -14.97 -15.51
CA ASN A 235 -20.31 -15.75 -16.52
C ASN A 235 -19.52 -16.89 -15.86
N GLN A 236 -20.08 -18.09 -15.82
CA GLN A 236 -19.47 -19.26 -15.15
C GLN A 236 -18.22 -19.79 -15.87
N ASN A 237 -17.91 -19.29 -17.07
CA ASN A 237 -16.70 -19.66 -17.81
C ASN A 237 -15.49 -18.78 -17.46
N THR A 238 -15.64 -17.82 -16.55
CA THR A 238 -14.59 -16.88 -16.17
C THR A 238 -14.11 -17.08 -14.74
N ASP A 239 -12.84 -16.80 -14.54
CA ASP A 239 -12.15 -16.92 -13.26
C ASP A 239 -12.30 -15.61 -12.47
N ALA A 240 -12.69 -15.73 -11.21
CA ALA A 240 -12.75 -14.63 -10.25
C ALA A 240 -11.40 -14.36 -9.57
N LEU A 241 -10.54 -15.38 -9.48
CA LEU A 241 -9.12 -15.24 -9.20
C LEU A 241 -8.33 -15.95 -10.29
N GLU A 242 -7.33 -15.28 -10.86
CA GLU A 242 -6.44 -15.89 -11.85
C GLU A 242 -5.57 -17.02 -11.25
N LYS A 243 -5.23 -18.00 -12.09
CA LYS A 243 -4.19 -18.98 -11.78
C LYS A 243 -2.85 -18.25 -11.66
N ARG A 244 -2.03 -18.65 -10.69
CA ARG A 244 -0.74 -18.05 -10.42
C ARG A 244 0.30 -19.07 -9.97
N ASP A 245 1.44 -19.08 -10.63
CA ASP A 245 2.62 -19.86 -10.26
C ASP A 245 3.77 -18.87 -10.02
N ASN A 246 4.23 -18.72 -8.77
CA ASN A 246 5.26 -17.75 -8.42
C ASN A 246 6.46 -18.39 -7.71
N TYR A 247 7.65 -17.84 -7.94
CA TYR A 247 8.90 -18.27 -7.32
C TYR A 247 9.77 -17.05 -7.03
N ASN A 248 10.39 -17.01 -5.85
CA ASN A 248 11.26 -15.93 -5.40
C ASN A 248 12.53 -16.50 -4.76
N VAL A 249 13.67 -15.91 -5.08
CA VAL A 249 14.95 -16.13 -4.40
C VAL A 249 15.51 -14.78 -3.99
N ILE A 250 15.90 -14.66 -2.73
CA ILE A 250 16.54 -13.45 -2.18
C ILE A 250 17.83 -13.89 -1.49
N GLY A 251 18.96 -13.34 -1.92
CA GLY A 251 20.25 -13.52 -1.26
C GLY A 251 20.78 -12.18 -0.78
N ASN A 252 21.32 -12.13 0.43
CA ASN A 252 22.00 -10.95 0.96
C ASN A 252 23.35 -11.34 1.56
N LEU A 253 24.36 -10.51 1.32
CA LEU A 253 25.66 -10.57 1.97
C LEU A 253 25.96 -9.21 2.60
N THR A 254 26.40 -9.22 3.85
CA THR A 254 26.86 -8.01 4.56
C THR A 254 28.30 -8.21 4.96
N TRP A 255 29.20 -7.41 4.38
CA TRP A 255 30.60 -7.34 4.78
C TRP A 255 30.78 -6.21 5.79
N LEU A 256 31.09 -6.59 7.03
CA LEU A 256 31.50 -5.68 8.10
C LEU A 256 32.96 -5.29 7.86
N LEU A 257 33.17 -4.08 7.32
CA LEU A 257 34.52 -3.57 7.03
C LEU A 257 35.25 -3.26 8.34
N ASP A 258 34.53 -2.64 9.28
CA ASP A 258 34.92 -2.38 10.66
C ASP A 258 33.67 -2.20 11.54
N SER A 259 33.81 -1.64 12.75
CA SER A 259 32.68 -1.41 13.67
C SER A 259 31.76 -0.26 13.26
N GLN A 260 32.14 0.58 12.30
CA GLN A 260 31.42 1.76 11.82
C GLN A 260 30.90 1.59 10.38
N GLN A 261 31.46 0.66 9.60
CA GLN A 261 31.21 0.56 8.17
C GLN A 261 30.76 -0.84 7.74
N SER A 262 29.77 -0.88 6.84
CA SER A 262 29.34 -2.11 6.17
C SER A 262 29.16 -1.91 4.67
N LEU A 263 29.33 -3.02 3.93
CA LEU A 263 28.98 -3.13 2.53
C LEU A 263 27.97 -4.27 2.35
N ASP A 264 26.78 -3.93 1.87
CA ASP A 264 25.68 -4.84 1.62
C ASP A 264 25.55 -5.13 0.13
N PHE A 265 25.39 -6.40 -0.20
CA PHE A 265 25.12 -6.89 -1.54
C PHE A 265 23.83 -7.69 -1.49
N ASP A 266 22.89 -7.39 -2.38
CA ASP A 266 21.65 -8.13 -2.49
C ASP A 266 21.34 -8.55 -3.91
N VAL A 267 20.78 -9.75 -4.05
CA VAL A 267 20.25 -10.30 -5.29
C VAL A 267 18.83 -10.77 -5.05
N THR A 268 17.92 -10.36 -5.91
CA THR A 268 16.52 -10.79 -5.90
C THR A 268 16.15 -11.33 -7.26
N TYR A 269 15.59 -12.53 -7.31
CA TYR A 269 15.02 -13.10 -8.53
C TYR A 269 13.57 -13.50 -8.26
N THR A 270 12.66 -13.00 -9.09
CA THR A 270 11.23 -13.32 -9.02
C THR A 270 10.75 -13.82 -10.38
N LYS A 271 9.95 -14.88 -10.36
CA LYS A 271 9.15 -15.34 -11.49
C LYS A 271 7.68 -15.38 -11.08
N ASP A 272 6.80 -14.87 -11.93
CA ASP A 272 5.35 -14.84 -11.71
C ASP A 272 4.62 -15.13 -13.03
N ASP A 273 4.14 -16.37 -13.17
CA ASP A 273 3.37 -16.85 -14.31
C ASP A 273 1.87 -16.84 -13.95
N ARG A 274 1.05 -16.26 -14.83
CA ARG A 274 -0.38 -16.06 -14.61
C ARG A 274 -1.19 -16.49 -15.82
N ASP A 275 -2.35 -17.10 -15.57
CA ASP A 275 -3.28 -17.58 -16.60
C ASP A 275 -4.72 -17.35 -16.13
N VAL A 276 -5.52 -16.73 -16.98
CA VAL A 276 -6.88 -16.32 -16.61
C VAL A 276 -7.83 -16.38 -17.79
N HIS A 277 -9.02 -16.92 -17.56
CA HIS A 277 -10.18 -16.72 -18.42
C HIS A 277 -11.02 -15.60 -17.82
N TRP A 278 -11.02 -14.41 -18.42
CA TRP A 278 -11.73 -13.25 -17.86
C TRP A 278 -12.92 -12.83 -18.71
N ASN A 279 -13.83 -12.09 -18.10
CA ASN A 279 -15.06 -11.63 -18.73
C ASN A 279 -14.83 -10.37 -19.58
N ASN A 280 -14.77 -10.54 -20.89
CA ASN A 280 -14.74 -9.44 -21.85
C ASN A 280 -16.13 -9.22 -22.45
N TYR A 281 -16.96 -8.41 -21.78
CA TYR A 281 -18.35 -8.10 -22.21
C TYR A 281 -19.18 -9.35 -22.52
N GLY A 282 -19.19 -10.32 -21.61
CA GLY A 282 -19.94 -11.59 -21.73
C GLY A 282 -19.20 -12.69 -22.48
N THR A 283 -18.05 -12.41 -23.10
CA THR A 283 -17.20 -13.41 -23.74
C THR A 283 -16.04 -13.77 -22.83
N ALA A 284 -15.83 -15.06 -22.55
CA ALA A 284 -14.66 -15.53 -21.81
C ALA A 284 -13.43 -15.51 -22.73
N VAL A 285 -12.40 -14.76 -22.33
CA VAL A 285 -11.15 -14.60 -23.08
C VAL A 285 -9.99 -15.07 -22.21
N ARG A 286 -9.06 -15.83 -22.80
CA ARG A 286 -7.86 -16.28 -22.10
C ARG A 286 -6.72 -15.27 -22.26
N ASN A 287 -6.14 -14.85 -21.13
CA ASN A 287 -4.91 -14.07 -21.07
C ASN A 287 -3.87 -14.85 -20.26
N ILE A 288 -2.61 -14.78 -20.69
CA ILE A 288 -1.44 -15.36 -20.06
C ILE A 288 -0.41 -14.23 -19.94
N GLN A 289 0.09 -14.06 -18.73
CA GLN A 289 1.21 -13.17 -18.45
C GLN A 289 2.34 -13.96 -17.79
N LYS A 290 3.58 -13.69 -18.18
CA LYS A 290 4.76 -14.27 -17.55
C LYS A 290 5.75 -13.17 -17.26
N MET A 291 6.08 -13.00 -16.00
CA MET A 291 7.01 -11.97 -15.55
C MET A 291 8.23 -12.61 -14.91
N GLU A 292 9.41 -12.14 -15.30
CA GLU A 292 10.67 -12.41 -14.62
C GLU A 292 11.27 -11.08 -14.19
N ARG A 293 11.84 -11.03 -12.98
CA ARG A 293 12.46 -9.84 -12.42
C ARG A 293 13.77 -10.20 -11.74
N LEU A 294 14.83 -9.52 -12.14
CA LEU A 294 16.15 -9.60 -11.51
C LEU A 294 16.47 -8.24 -10.88
N GLY A 295 16.81 -8.24 -9.59
CA GLY A 295 17.30 -7.09 -8.86
C GLY A 295 18.69 -7.35 -8.32
N LEU A 296 19.57 -6.36 -8.42
CA LEU A 296 20.90 -6.35 -7.84
C LEU A 296 21.10 -5.05 -7.07
N GLY A 297 21.64 -5.13 -5.86
CA GLY A 297 21.95 -3.96 -5.05
C GLY A 297 23.35 -4.02 -4.44
N LEU A 298 23.94 -2.84 -4.35
CA LEU A 298 25.20 -2.57 -3.65
C LEU A 298 24.99 -1.35 -2.75
N MET A 299 25.29 -1.47 -1.47
CA MET A 299 25.03 -0.41 -0.50
C MET A 299 26.17 -0.30 0.50
N HIS A 300 26.72 0.90 0.66
CA HIS A 300 27.68 1.22 1.71
C HIS A 300 26.97 2.01 2.82
N ASN A 301 27.13 1.57 4.07
CA ASN A 301 26.72 2.30 5.27
C ASN A 301 27.95 2.70 6.08
N GLY A 302 27.95 3.91 6.61
CA GLY A 302 28.96 4.38 7.55
C GLY A 302 28.31 5.15 8.69
N SER A 303 28.62 4.76 9.93
CA SER A 303 28.22 5.43 11.16
C SER A 303 29.42 6.07 11.83
N TRP A 304 29.60 7.35 11.56
CA TRP A 304 30.72 8.18 12.01
C TRP A 304 30.36 8.91 13.31
N ASP A 305 31.36 9.48 13.98
CA ASP A 305 31.17 10.15 15.29
C ASP A 305 30.08 11.24 15.28
N ASN A 306 29.90 11.96 14.18
CA ASN A 306 28.96 13.08 14.07
C ASN A 306 27.98 12.96 12.88
N ALA A 307 28.02 11.86 12.14
CA ALA A 307 27.19 11.68 10.96
C ALA A 307 26.98 10.21 10.60
N ASP A 308 25.83 9.90 10.03
CA ASP A 308 25.55 8.66 9.32
C ASP A 308 25.54 8.91 7.82
N THR A 309 26.07 7.98 7.05
CA THR A 309 26.13 8.05 5.58
C THR A 309 25.61 6.77 4.98
N ARG A 310 24.93 6.90 3.83
CA ARG A 310 24.47 5.78 3.03
C ARG A 310 24.66 6.11 1.56
N LEU A 311 25.24 5.19 0.81
CA LEU A 311 25.36 5.26 -0.65
C LEU A 311 24.90 3.95 -1.26
N ARG A 312 24.07 4.00 -2.29
CA ARG A 312 23.46 2.81 -2.88
C ARG A 312 23.45 2.88 -4.40
N TYR A 313 23.64 1.73 -5.02
CA TYR A 313 23.39 1.49 -6.43
C TYR A 313 22.45 0.29 -6.57
N PHE A 314 21.42 0.46 -7.39
CA PHE A 314 20.44 -0.57 -7.69
C PHE A 314 20.26 -0.73 -9.19
N TYR A 315 20.27 -1.98 -9.62
CA TYR A 315 19.86 -2.39 -10.95
C TYR A 315 18.66 -3.29 -10.82
N GLU A 316 17.66 -3.05 -11.66
CA GLU A 316 16.50 -3.91 -11.79
C GLU A 316 16.14 -4.10 -13.26
N ASN A 317 15.90 -5.34 -13.65
CA ASN A 317 15.39 -5.71 -14.95
C ASN A 317 14.08 -6.47 -14.77
N VAL A 318 13.07 -6.10 -15.54
CA VAL A 318 11.76 -6.75 -15.62
C VAL A 318 11.53 -7.18 -17.06
N GLU A 319 11.33 -8.48 -17.25
CA GLU A 319 10.88 -9.05 -18.51
C GLU A 319 9.44 -9.52 -18.35
N LEU A 320 8.54 -9.03 -19.21
CA LEU A 320 7.12 -9.37 -19.18
C LEU A 320 6.67 -9.81 -20.57
N MET A 321 6.10 -11.01 -20.62
CA MET A 321 5.31 -11.46 -21.76
C MET A 321 3.83 -11.28 -21.44
N ASP A 322 3.08 -10.65 -22.34
CA ASP A 322 1.64 -10.49 -22.23
C ASP A 322 0.93 -10.77 -23.56
N ASN A 323 0.10 -11.81 -23.57
CA ASN A 323 -0.71 -12.18 -24.75
C ASN A 323 -2.14 -11.63 -24.73
N SER A 324 -2.41 -10.63 -23.87
CA SER A 324 -3.74 -10.05 -23.75
C SER A 324 -4.28 -9.54 -25.09
N GLN A 325 -5.60 -9.64 -25.28
CA GLN A 325 -6.25 -9.08 -26.47
C GLN A 325 -6.02 -7.57 -26.65
N LEU A 326 -5.64 -6.85 -25.59
CA LEU A 326 -5.27 -5.44 -25.64
C LEU A 326 -3.99 -5.21 -26.45
N ASN A 327 -3.10 -6.20 -26.49
CA ASN A 327 -1.87 -6.15 -27.28
C ASN A 327 -2.06 -6.67 -28.71
N ASN A 328 -3.29 -7.04 -29.12
CA ASN A 328 -3.60 -7.62 -30.43
C ASN A 328 -2.71 -8.83 -30.80
N GLY A 329 -2.33 -9.63 -29.79
CA GLY A 329 -1.36 -10.71 -29.94
C GLY A 329 -0.48 -10.85 -28.71
N LYS A 330 0.76 -11.30 -28.92
CA LYS A 330 1.78 -11.46 -27.88
C LYS A 330 2.71 -10.25 -27.87
N ALA A 331 2.75 -9.52 -26.77
CA ALA A 331 3.75 -8.49 -26.51
C ALA A 331 4.87 -9.06 -25.62
N ASP A 332 6.10 -8.66 -25.94
CA ASP A 332 7.27 -8.85 -25.09
C ASP A 332 7.73 -7.45 -24.66
N ILE A 333 7.86 -7.25 -23.35
CA ILE A 333 8.15 -5.98 -22.70
C ILE A 333 9.41 -6.18 -21.85
N THR A 334 10.33 -5.21 -21.91
CA THR A 334 11.50 -5.17 -21.04
C THR A 334 11.59 -3.77 -20.42
N GLN A 335 11.75 -3.71 -19.10
CA GLN A 335 12.03 -2.49 -18.37
C GLN A 335 13.33 -2.65 -17.59
N ASP A 336 14.29 -1.76 -17.82
CA ASP A 336 15.55 -1.70 -17.11
C ASP A 336 15.62 -0.42 -16.27
N ASN A 337 15.92 -0.56 -14.99
CA ASN A 337 16.03 0.55 -14.04
C ASN A 337 17.43 0.57 -13.42
N HIS A 338 18.11 1.70 -13.52
CA HIS A 338 19.34 2.00 -12.79
C HIS A 338 19.08 3.14 -11.82
N THR A 339 19.39 2.97 -10.54
CA THR A 339 19.25 4.01 -9.52
C THR A 339 20.54 4.13 -8.72
N VAL A 340 21.05 5.35 -8.56
CA VAL A 340 22.07 5.69 -7.57
C VAL A 340 21.46 6.68 -6.60
N ASP A 341 21.53 6.41 -5.31
CA ASP A 341 21.12 7.36 -4.28
C ASP A 341 22.12 7.42 -3.13
N GLY A 342 22.23 8.58 -2.51
CA GLY A 342 23.07 8.77 -1.34
C GLY A 342 22.49 9.79 -0.38
N GLN A 343 22.75 9.60 0.91
CA GLN A 343 22.35 10.52 1.97
C GLN A 343 23.40 10.63 3.06
N VAL A 344 23.35 11.76 3.76
CA VAL A 344 24.11 12.04 4.98
C VAL A 344 23.14 12.62 6.01
N SER A 345 23.18 12.09 7.23
CA SER A 345 22.43 12.59 8.38
C SER A 345 23.40 12.95 9.50
N GLY A 346 23.27 14.12 10.12
CA GLY A 346 24.15 14.51 11.21
C GLY A 346 23.65 15.74 11.96
N TYR A 347 24.24 16.00 13.12
CA TYR A 347 23.86 17.12 13.97
C TYR A 347 24.68 18.39 13.68
N LEU A 348 23.99 19.53 13.58
CA LEU A 348 24.57 20.86 13.56
C LEU A 348 23.94 21.69 14.69
N GLY A 349 24.56 21.66 15.87
CA GLY A 349 23.92 22.19 17.08
C GLY A 349 22.69 21.33 17.43
N ASP A 350 21.55 21.98 17.67
CA ASP A 350 20.28 21.30 18.00
C ASP A 350 19.49 20.81 16.76
N HIS A 351 20.08 20.93 15.57
CA HIS A 351 19.48 20.57 14.30
C HIS A 351 20.01 19.23 13.79
N LEU A 352 19.13 18.25 13.59
CA LEU A 352 19.41 17.01 12.86
C LEU A 352 19.14 17.26 11.38
N LEU A 353 20.20 17.43 10.60
CA LEU A 353 20.14 17.66 9.17
C LEU A 353 20.29 16.34 8.43
N THR A 354 19.35 16.04 7.52
CA THR A 354 19.46 14.93 6.58
C THR A 354 19.35 15.45 5.15
N GLY A 355 20.40 15.25 4.36
CA GLY A 355 20.46 15.69 2.96
C GLY A 355 20.92 14.56 2.06
N GLY A 356 20.49 14.59 0.80
CA GLY A 356 20.86 13.55 -0.15
C GLY A 356 20.45 13.85 -1.57
N GLY A 357 20.78 12.91 -2.45
CA GLY A 357 20.48 12.98 -3.87
C GLY A 357 20.19 11.62 -4.46
N GLU A 358 19.49 11.64 -5.60
CA GLU A 358 19.12 10.46 -6.36
C GLU A 358 19.30 10.75 -7.85
N TYR A 359 19.76 9.76 -8.60
CA TYR A 359 19.74 9.74 -10.06
C TYR A 359 19.17 8.41 -10.53
N ARG A 360 18.20 8.46 -11.45
CA ARG A 360 17.53 7.28 -11.98
C ARG A 360 17.46 7.33 -13.50
N LEU A 361 17.74 6.19 -14.13
CA LEU A 361 17.58 5.95 -15.55
C LEU A 361 16.65 4.74 -15.74
N THR A 362 15.57 4.92 -16.47
CA THR A 362 14.60 3.87 -16.80
C THR A 362 14.55 3.70 -18.32
N SER A 363 14.78 2.49 -18.81
CA SER A 363 14.63 2.11 -20.21
C SER A 363 13.40 1.22 -20.37
N LEU A 364 12.56 1.49 -21.37
CA LEU A 364 11.38 0.69 -21.68
C LEU A 364 11.38 0.27 -23.15
N LYS A 365 11.20 -1.04 -23.37
CA LYS A 365 10.97 -1.66 -24.68
C LYS A 365 9.63 -2.36 -24.68
N HIS A 366 8.86 -2.23 -25.75
CA HIS A 366 7.57 -2.89 -25.88
C HIS A 366 7.28 -3.27 -27.33
N SER A 367 7.27 -4.57 -27.65
CA SER A 367 7.21 -5.03 -29.05
C SER A 367 5.95 -4.63 -29.83
N MET A 368 4.81 -4.45 -29.15
CA MET A 368 3.54 -4.06 -29.78
C MET A 368 3.19 -2.56 -29.69
N ASN A 369 3.22 -1.97 -28.49
CA ASN A 369 2.83 -0.58 -28.24
C ASN A 369 3.96 0.43 -28.50
N LEU A 370 5.19 -0.05 -28.69
CA LEU A 370 6.39 0.71 -29.06
C LEU A 370 7.22 -0.06 -30.12
N PRO A 371 6.64 -0.38 -31.29
CA PRO A 371 7.19 -1.41 -32.20
C PRO A 371 8.56 -1.06 -32.81
N ASN A 372 8.95 0.22 -32.82
CA ASN A 372 10.18 0.71 -33.44
C ASN A 372 11.10 1.47 -32.48
N GLY A 373 11.00 1.24 -31.16
CA GLY A 373 11.73 2.07 -30.21
C GLY A 373 12.07 1.45 -28.87
N THR A 374 13.07 2.04 -28.25
CA THR A 374 13.31 2.03 -26.80
C THR A 374 13.06 3.45 -26.33
N ILE A 375 12.39 3.64 -25.20
CA ILE A 375 12.29 4.94 -24.55
C ILE A 375 13.16 4.89 -23.31
N ASP A 376 14.16 5.76 -23.25
CA ASP A 376 14.99 5.98 -22.09
C ASP A 376 14.53 7.26 -21.39
N VAL A 377 14.45 7.22 -20.06
CA VAL A 377 14.02 8.34 -19.23
C VAL A 377 14.97 8.54 -18.07
N SER A 378 15.56 9.72 -17.98
CA SER A 378 16.44 10.13 -16.88
C SER A 378 15.79 11.14 -15.94
N GLN A 379 16.10 11.01 -14.65
CA GLN A 379 15.73 12.00 -13.63
C GLN A 379 16.81 12.10 -12.55
N GLY A 380 16.96 13.30 -12.00
CA GLY A 380 17.82 13.57 -10.85
C GLY A 380 17.08 14.36 -9.80
N ALA A 381 17.47 14.19 -8.54
CA ALA A 381 16.87 14.90 -7.43
C ALA A 381 17.87 15.22 -6.33
N LEU A 382 17.56 16.29 -5.59
CA LEU A 382 18.26 16.67 -4.36
C LEU A 382 17.20 16.97 -3.29
N PHE A 383 17.48 16.55 -2.06
CA PHE A 383 16.62 16.86 -0.92
C PHE A 383 17.43 17.30 0.30
N LEU A 384 16.78 18.07 1.16
CA LEU A 384 17.27 18.47 2.47
C LEU A 384 16.10 18.48 3.45
N GLN A 385 16.35 17.96 4.65
CA GLN A 385 15.44 17.98 5.78
C GLN A 385 16.20 18.44 7.03
N ASP A 386 15.52 19.23 7.85
CA ASP A 386 15.97 19.69 9.16
C ASP A 386 14.94 19.29 10.21
N GLU A 387 15.41 18.69 11.29
CA GLU A 387 14.62 18.32 12.46
C GLU A 387 15.26 18.94 13.69
N PHE A 388 14.50 19.75 14.43
CA PHE A 388 14.98 20.37 15.67
C PHE A 388 13.88 20.47 16.71
N LYS A 389 14.28 20.54 17.97
CA LYS A 389 13.37 20.53 19.12
C LYS A 389 13.50 21.81 19.94
N LEU A 390 12.37 22.46 20.22
CA LEU A 390 12.22 23.64 21.07
C LEU A 390 11.34 23.26 22.27
N ALA A 391 11.98 22.88 23.39
CA ALA A 391 11.29 22.28 24.54
C ALA A 391 10.42 21.10 24.09
N ASP A 392 9.11 21.14 24.28
CA ASP A 392 8.20 20.04 23.93
C ASP A 392 7.73 20.06 22.47
N LEU A 393 8.13 21.07 21.70
CA LEU A 393 7.80 21.22 20.28
C LEU A 393 8.95 20.75 19.41
N ALA A 394 8.79 19.65 18.69
CA ALA A 394 9.68 19.27 17.60
C ALA A 394 9.13 19.73 16.25
N LEU A 395 10.00 20.29 15.41
CA LEU A 395 9.70 20.82 14.09
C LEU A 395 10.51 20.06 13.04
N THR A 396 9.87 19.75 11.93
CA THR A 396 10.51 19.14 10.77
C THR A 396 10.20 19.95 9.52
N PHE A 397 11.24 20.47 8.87
CA PHE A 397 11.13 21.14 7.57
C PHE A 397 11.90 20.35 6.54
N GLY A 398 11.34 20.18 5.35
CA GLY A 398 12.03 19.47 4.28
C GLY A 398 11.60 19.94 2.90
N GLY A 399 12.48 19.71 1.93
CA GLY A 399 12.21 20.01 0.54
C GLY A 399 13.02 19.12 -0.38
N ARG A 400 12.39 18.70 -1.47
CA ARG A 400 13.04 17.98 -2.57
C ARG A 400 12.76 18.66 -3.89
N VAL A 401 13.80 18.80 -4.71
CA VAL A 401 13.70 19.23 -6.11
C VAL A 401 13.99 18.02 -6.98
N ASP A 402 13.01 17.63 -7.80
CA ASP A 402 13.15 16.61 -8.83
C ASP A 402 13.23 17.29 -10.19
N LYS A 403 14.19 16.89 -11.03
CA LYS A 403 14.30 17.30 -12.43
C LYS A 403 14.27 16.07 -13.32
N HIS A 404 13.27 16.04 -14.19
CA HIS A 404 12.99 14.95 -15.10
C HIS A 404 13.01 15.48 -16.54
N GLU A 405 13.49 14.68 -17.47
CA GLU A 405 13.62 15.09 -18.86
C GLU A 405 12.29 15.39 -19.56
N THR A 406 11.23 14.63 -19.23
CA THR A 406 9.90 14.77 -19.85
C THR A 406 9.07 15.90 -19.24
N TYR A 407 8.79 15.86 -17.93
CA TYR A 407 7.87 16.82 -17.29
C TYR A 407 8.56 18.05 -16.66
N GLY A 408 9.89 18.15 -16.74
CA GLY A 408 10.63 19.29 -16.21
C GLY A 408 10.94 19.19 -14.72
N THR A 409 10.75 20.28 -13.97
CA THR A 409 11.19 20.40 -12.57
C THR A 409 10.00 20.52 -11.63
N GLU A 410 10.02 19.74 -10.54
CA GLU A 410 9.05 19.81 -9.46
C GLU A 410 9.74 20.03 -8.11
N PHE A 411 9.17 20.92 -7.30
CA PHE A 411 9.59 21.15 -5.91
C PHE A 411 8.51 20.66 -4.96
N SER A 412 8.91 19.85 -3.98
CA SER A 412 8.05 19.20 -2.99
C SER A 412 8.46 19.60 -1.55
N PRO A 413 7.94 20.72 -1.02
CA PRO A 413 8.16 21.13 0.35
C PRO A 413 7.26 20.40 1.36
N ARG A 414 7.73 20.36 2.61
CA ARG A 414 7.06 19.81 3.78
C ARG A 414 7.38 20.66 5.00
N ALA A 415 6.39 20.89 5.85
CA ALA A 415 6.56 21.45 7.18
C ALA A 415 5.65 20.68 8.15
N TYR A 416 6.21 20.22 9.25
CA TYR A 416 5.53 19.37 10.22
C TYR A 416 5.92 19.75 11.64
N ALA A 417 5.00 19.61 12.58
CA ALA A 417 5.20 19.86 13.99
C ALA A 417 4.66 18.70 14.83
N THR A 418 5.40 18.33 15.87
CA THR A 418 4.95 17.41 16.91
C THR A 418 5.13 18.09 18.26
N TYR A 419 4.06 18.14 19.05
CA TYR A 419 4.03 18.78 20.36
C TYR A 419 3.69 17.74 21.41
N SER A 420 4.64 17.45 22.30
CA SER A 420 4.45 16.55 23.43
C SER A 420 3.68 17.28 24.53
N LEU A 421 2.43 16.90 24.78
CA LEU A 421 1.68 17.35 25.95
C LEU A 421 2.22 16.68 27.23
N THR A 422 2.62 15.42 27.08
CA THR A 422 3.30 14.56 28.05
C THR A 422 4.15 13.55 27.27
N ASP A 423 4.93 12.71 27.94
CA ASP A 423 5.73 11.66 27.28
C ASP A 423 4.88 10.65 26.50
N ASN A 424 3.63 10.46 26.93
CA ASN A 424 2.66 9.53 26.35
C ASN A 424 1.56 10.19 25.52
N TRP A 425 1.53 11.52 25.38
CA TRP A 425 0.48 12.24 24.63
C TRP A 425 1.08 13.28 23.71
N VAL A 426 0.85 13.11 22.40
CA VAL A 426 1.38 14.00 21.37
C VAL A 426 0.26 14.57 20.51
N ILE A 427 0.37 15.85 20.15
CA ILE A 427 -0.36 16.48 19.05
C ILE A 427 0.59 16.61 17.86
N LYS A 428 0.13 16.28 16.67
CA LYS A 428 0.92 16.28 15.44
C LYS A 428 0.16 16.98 14.34
N GLY A 429 0.86 17.66 13.45
CA GLY A 429 0.25 18.17 12.24
C GLY A 429 1.25 18.78 11.29
N GLY A 430 0.85 18.88 10.03
CA GLY A 430 1.72 19.43 9.00
C GLY A 430 1.05 19.66 7.67
N VAL A 431 1.83 20.23 6.78
CA VAL A 431 1.48 20.53 5.39
C VAL A 431 2.58 20.02 4.47
N SER A 432 2.19 19.32 3.41
CA SER A 432 3.10 18.76 2.42
C SER A 432 2.55 18.94 1.02
N LYS A 433 3.43 19.33 0.08
CA LYS A 433 3.16 19.22 -1.35
C LYS A 433 3.78 17.93 -1.89
N ALA A 434 3.05 17.23 -2.74
CA ALA A 434 3.54 16.07 -3.47
C ALA A 434 3.13 16.10 -4.93
N PHE A 435 3.72 15.21 -5.72
CA PHE A 435 3.40 15.06 -7.12
C PHE A 435 3.51 13.61 -7.61
N LYS A 436 2.78 13.30 -8.67
CA LYS A 436 2.87 12.05 -9.43
C LYS A 436 3.34 12.40 -10.83
N ALA A 437 4.38 11.73 -11.29
CA ALA A 437 4.87 11.88 -12.64
C ALA A 437 3.90 11.21 -13.65
N PRO A 438 3.74 11.77 -14.87
CA PRO A 438 3.18 11.01 -15.97
C PRO A 438 4.03 9.76 -16.23
N SER A 439 3.39 8.63 -16.51
CA SER A 439 4.12 7.42 -16.92
C SER A 439 4.75 7.58 -18.31
N ILE A 440 5.65 6.68 -18.69
CA ILE A 440 6.26 6.68 -20.03
C ILE A 440 5.17 6.54 -21.11
N ALA A 441 4.22 5.62 -20.89
CA ALA A 441 3.10 5.41 -21.80
C ALA A 441 2.15 6.63 -21.89
N GLN A 442 2.06 7.43 -20.83
CA GLN A 442 1.23 8.64 -20.82
C GLN A 442 1.89 9.82 -21.52
N SER A 443 3.22 9.92 -21.46
CA SER A 443 3.97 11.08 -21.93
C SER A 443 4.62 10.92 -23.31
N SER A 444 4.82 9.70 -23.79
CA SER A 444 5.47 9.46 -25.08
C SER A 444 4.48 9.33 -26.25
N GLU A 445 4.60 10.21 -27.25
CA GLU A 445 3.80 10.13 -28.49
C GLU A 445 4.07 8.87 -29.33
N SER A 446 5.23 8.24 -29.11
CA SER A 446 5.59 6.99 -29.79
C SER A 446 4.95 5.76 -29.15
N TYR A 447 4.42 5.90 -27.94
CA TYR A 447 3.74 4.82 -27.24
C TYR A 447 2.23 4.89 -27.49
N ALA A 448 1.68 3.83 -28.10
CA ALA A 448 0.27 3.76 -28.47
C ALA A 448 -0.38 2.47 -27.99
N ILE A 449 -1.49 2.57 -27.26
CA ILE A 449 -2.25 1.44 -26.72
C ILE A 449 -3.55 1.29 -27.50
N ALA A 450 -3.92 0.06 -27.88
CA ALA A 450 -5.20 -0.21 -28.49
C ALA A 450 -6.37 0.14 -27.54
N ALA A 451 -7.33 0.90 -28.03
CA ALA A 451 -8.50 1.37 -27.30
C ALA A 451 -9.77 1.20 -28.13
N CYS A 452 -10.93 1.58 -27.58
CA CYS A 452 -12.23 1.48 -28.26
C CYS A 452 -12.54 0.10 -28.88
N ARG A 453 -12.12 -1.00 -28.24
CA ARG A 453 -12.22 -2.38 -28.78
C ARG A 453 -11.46 -2.56 -30.11
N GLY A 454 -10.27 -1.96 -30.20
CA GLY A 454 -9.42 -2.00 -31.39
C GLY A 454 -9.80 -0.99 -32.48
N ARG A 455 -10.78 -0.11 -32.24
CA ARG A 455 -11.23 0.91 -33.22
C ARG A 455 -10.49 2.23 -33.13
N CYS A 456 -9.76 2.45 -32.05
CA CYS A 456 -8.97 3.67 -31.83
C CYS A 456 -7.68 3.30 -31.08
N GLN A 457 -6.75 4.24 -30.99
CA GLN A 457 -5.56 4.11 -30.15
C GLN A 457 -5.47 5.29 -29.17
N THR A 458 -5.07 5.01 -27.94
CA THR A 458 -4.67 6.05 -26.98
C THR A 458 -3.17 6.25 -27.11
N VAL A 459 -2.75 7.49 -27.34
CA VAL A 459 -1.34 7.85 -27.56
C VAL A 459 -0.88 8.85 -26.50
N GLY A 460 0.37 8.70 -26.04
CA GLY A 460 0.96 9.60 -25.06
C GLY A 460 0.99 11.06 -25.52
N ASN A 461 1.01 11.96 -24.55
CA ASN A 461 1.05 13.41 -24.72
C ASN A 461 2.29 13.98 -23.99
N PRO A 462 3.28 14.53 -24.71
CA PRO A 462 4.51 15.03 -24.13
C PRO A 462 4.31 16.35 -23.37
N ASP A 463 3.18 17.04 -23.57
CA ASP A 463 2.82 18.26 -22.86
C ASP A 463 2.16 18.00 -21.50
N LEU A 464 2.06 16.74 -21.08
CA LEU A 464 1.51 16.40 -19.76
C LEU A 464 2.34 17.01 -18.63
N LYS A 465 1.62 17.57 -17.67
CA LYS A 465 2.18 18.00 -16.40
C LYS A 465 2.05 16.91 -15.35
N PRO A 466 2.89 16.94 -14.30
CA PRO A 466 2.67 16.11 -13.13
C PRO A 466 1.33 16.42 -12.47
N GLU A 467 0.70 15.40 -11.90
CA GLU A 467 -0.42 15.61 -10.99
C GLU A 467 0.14 16.11 -9.66
N THR A 468 -0.44 17.14 -9.07
CA THR A 468 0.09 17.74 -7.83
C THR A 468 -0.94 17.72 -6.72
N SER A 469 -0.49 17.59 -5.48
CA SER A 469 -1.38 17.71 -4.32
C SER A 469 -0.78 18.53 -3.20
N ILE A 470 -1.67 19.16 -2.43
CA ILE A 470 -1.35 19.82 -1.17
C ILE A 470 -2.22 19.18 -0.10
N SER A 471 -1.57 18.56 0.88
CA SER A 471 -2.24 17.89 2.00
C SER A 471 -1.96 18.63 3.31
N TYR A 472 -2.98 18.70 4.14
CA TYR A 472 -2.93 19.17 5.51
C TYR A 472 -3.42 18.04 6.42
N GLU A 473 -2.74 17.83 7.55
CA GLU A 473 -3.24 16.94 8.59
C GLU A 473 -2.99 17.51 9.98
N ILE A 474 -3.89 17.15 10.91
CA ILE A 474 -3.73 17.38 12.33
C ILE A 474 -4.31 16.19 13.08
N GLY A 475 -3.59 15.71 14.08
CA GLY A 475 -4.00 14.57 14.87
C GLY A 475 -3.41 14.60 16.26
N THR A 476 -3.89 13.69 17.08
CA THR A 476 -3.36 13.44 18.41
C THR A 476 -3.28 11.95 18.65
N ALA A 477 -2.25 11.52 19.37
CA ALA A 477 -2.03 10.14 19.76
C ALA A 477 -1.65 10.09 21.23
N TYR A 478 -2.23 9.15 21.95
CA TYR A 478 -1.94 8.83 23.34
C TYR A 478 -1.58 7.35 23.43
N GLU A 479 -0.47 7.01 24.08
CA GLU A 479 -0.04 5.61 24.30
C GLU A 479 0.41 5.44 25.76
N ALA A 480 -0.42 4.78 26.57
CA ALA A 480 -0.05 4.29 27.89
C ALA A 480 0.35 2.81 27.83
N GLU A 481 0.82 2.26 28.95
CA GLU A 481 1.32 0.87 29.04
C GLU A 481 0.34 -0.18 28.49
N ARG A 482 -0.97 -0.04 28.78
CA ARG A 482 -1.99 -1.05 28.41
C ARG A 482 -3.04 -0.54 27.45
N PHE A 483 -2.96 0.71 27.00
CA PHE A 483 -3.91 1.23 26.01
C PHE A 483 -3.33 2.39 25.23
N GLY A 484 -3.74 2.52 23.97
CA GLY A 484 -3.46 3.69 23.16
C GLY A 484 -4.63 4.06 22.29
N ALA A 485 -4.73 5.34 21.97
CA ALA A 485 -5.78 5.90 21.13
C ALA A 485 -5.23 7.05 20.29
N GLY A 486 -5.75 7.20 19.08
CA GLY A 486 -5.38 8.30 18.20
C GLY A 486 -6.51 8.72 17.29
N VAL A 487 -6.53 9.99 16.94
CA VAL A 487 -7.45 10.59 15.97
C VAL A 487 -6.67 11.52 15.06
N THR A 488 -6.86 11.39 13.76
CA THR A 488 -6.25 12.26 12.75
C THR A 488 -7.30 12.77 11.77
N LEU A 489 -7.31 14.07 11.55
CA LEU A 489 -8.08 14.75 10.52
C LEU A 489 -7.16 15.08 9.36
N PHE A 490 -7.60 14.84 8.13
CA PHE A 490 -6.80 15.15 6.95
C PHE A 490 -7.66 15.78 5.84
N ASN A 491 -7.02 16.62 5.02
CA ASN A 491 -7.57 17.15 3.78
C ASN A 491 -6.47 17.24 2.73
N ASN A 492 -6.71 16.64 1.56
CA ASN A 492 -5.82 16.66 0.41
C ASN A 492 -6.56 17.20 -0.81
N ASP A 493 -6.03 18.26 -1.43
CA ASP A 493 -6.53 18.81 -2.69
C ASP A 493 -5.55 18.43 -3.82
N ILE A 494 -6.04 17.68 -4.81
CA ILE A 494 -5.28 17.22 -5.98
C ILE A 494 -5.70 18.06 -7.20
N LYS A 495 -4.69 18.49 -7.98
CA LYS A 495 -4.86 19.24 -9.22
C LYS A 495 -4.13 18.55 -10.37
N ASP A 496 -4.52 18.94 -11.57
CA ASP A 496 -3.89 18.50 -12.82
C ASP A 496 -3.90 16.97 -12.96
N MET A 497 -4.97 16.31 -12.50
CA MET A 497 -5.11 14.87 -12.63
C MET A 497 -5.15 14.46 -14.11
N ILE A 498 -4.38 13.43 -14.46
CA ILE A 498 -4.25 12.92 -15.82
C ILE A 498 -5.42 11.99 -16.10
N GLN A 499 -6.09 12.23 -17.22
CA GLN A 499 -7.12 11.33 -17.76
C GLN A 499 -6.97 11.20 -19.27
N VAL A 500 -7.65 10.20 -19.85
CA VAL A 500 -7.81 10.10 -21.31
C VAL A 500 -8.88 11.10 -21.75
N GLN A 501 -8.56 11.91 -22.75
CA GLN A 501 -9.47 12.87 -23.36
C GLN A 501 -10.79 12.21 -23.77
N THR A 502 -11.91 12.89 -23.55
CA THR A 502 -13.25 12.38 -23.87
C THR A 502 -13.35 11.95 -25.33
N TRP A 503 -13.94 10.76 -25.51
CA TRP A 503 -14.15 10.11 -26.79
C TRP A 503 -14.98 11.00 -27.74
N ASP A 504 -14.31 11.65 -28.70
CA ASP A 504 -14.97 12.15 -29.91
C ASP A 504 -15.21 10.96 -30.85
N ARG A 505 -16.48 10.71 -31.22
CA ARG A 505 -16.86 9.58 -32.09
C ARG A 505 -16.20 9.64 -33.47
N VAL A 506 -15.60 10.77 -33.84
CA VAL A 506 -14.86 10.97 -35.10
C VAL A 506 -13.37 10.63 -34.95
N ALA A 507 -12.81 10.67 -33.74
CA ALA A 507 -11.38 10.52 -33.52
C ALA A 507 -10.95 9.03 -33.43
N THR A 508 -10.06 8.61 -34.34
CA THR A 508 -9.37 7.31 -34.28
C THR A 508 -8.19 7.31 -33.30
N ARG A 509 -7.86 8.48 -32.73
CA ARG A 509 -6.75 8.70 -31.81
C ARG A 509 -7.22 9.50 -30.60
N LEU A 510 -7.04 8.92 -29.41
CA LEU A 510 -7.25 9.56 -28.11
C LEU A 510 -5.89 9.94 -27.52
N THR A 511 -5.87 10.90 -26.60
CA THR A 511 -4.66 11.27 -25.88
C THR A 511 -4.93 11.57 -24.41
N TYR A 512 -3.89 11.84 -23.63
CA TYR A 512 -3.98 12.17 -22.21
C TYR A 512 -3.98 13.69 -21.99
N GLU A 513 -4.72 14.16 -20.99
CA GLU A 513 -4.80 15.58 -20.61
C GLU A 513 -4.88 15.77 -19.08
N ASN A 514 -4.36 16.90 -18.59
CA ASN A 514 -4.52 17.35 -17.21
C ASN A 514 -5.77 18.22 -17.09
N VAL A 515 -6.86 17.69 -16.52
CA VAL A 515 -8.13 18.46 -16.42
C VAL A 515 -8.89 18.29 -15.12
N ASN A 516 -8.74 17.16 -14.43
CA ASN A 516 -9.53 16.89 -13.23
C ASN A 516 -8.86 17.43 -11.97
N LYS A 517 -9.71 17.69 -10.98
CA LYS A 517 -9.33 18.09 -9.63
C LYS A 517 -10.08 17.20 -8.66
N ALA A 518 -9.44 16.82 -7.57
CA ALA A 518 -10.09 16.05 -6.52
C ALA A 518 -9.85 16.68 -5.15
N ARG A 519 -10.82 16.52 -4.26
CA ARG A 519 -10.66 16.79 -2.83
C ARG A 519 -10.93 15.50 -2.08
N ILE A 520 -10.05 15.19 -1.14
CA ILE A 520 -10.15 14.01 -0.30
C ILE A 520 -9.93 14.46 1.14
N GLN A 521 -10.94 14.27 1.98
CA GLN A 521 -10.88 14.67 3.39
C GLN A 521 -11.47 13.57 4.26
N GLY A 522 -11.03 13.49 5.50
CA GLY A 522 -11.47 12.40 6.36
C GLY A 522 -10.98 12.44 7.79
N ILE A 523 -11.41 11.43 8.52
CA ILE A 523 -11.05 11.16 9.90
C ILE A 523 -10.53 9.72 9.98
N GLU A 524 -9.38 9.54 10.61
CA GLU A 524 -8.80 8.25 10.95
C GLU A 524 -8.74 8.13 12.47
N THR A 525 -9.25 7.05 13.03
CA THR A 525 -9.12 6.74 14.45
C THR A 525 -8.44 5.40 14.65
N SER A 526 -7.63 5.28 15.68
CA SER A 526 -7.00 4.04 16.13
C SER A 526 -7.18 3.88 17.63
N PHE A 527 -7.39 2.65 18.08
CA PHE A 527 -7.50 2.29 19.48
C PHE A 527 -6.89 0.90 19.67
N TRP A 528 -6.16 0.71 20.76
CA TRP A 528 -5.72 -0.60 21.21
C TRP A 528 -5.75 -0.65 22.74
N VAL A 529 -5.99 -1.85 23.28
CA VAL A 529 -6.00 -2.09 24.72
C VAL A 529 -5.60 -3.53 25.02
N ASP A 530 -4.71 -3.71 25.98
CA ASP A 530 -4.40 -5.00 26.60
C ASP A 530 -5.36 -5.21 27.76
N VAL A 531 -6.49 -5.85 27.46
CA VAL A 531 -7.57 -6.14 28.43
C VAL A 531 -7.01 -7.00 29.57
N THR A 532 -6.20 -7.99 29.22
CA THR A 532 -5.35 -8.78 30.12
C THR A 532 -3.97 -8.93 29.46
N ASP A 533 -2.99 -9.55 30.13
CA ASP A 533 -1.65 -9.74 29.56
C ASP A 533 -1.67 -10.73 28.37
N ASP A 534 -2.72 -11.54 28.31
CA ASP A 534 -2.98 -12.53 27.27
C ASP A 534 -4.01 -12.08 26.24
N LEU A 535 -4.71 -10.96 26.46
CA LEU A 535 -5.85 -10.53 25.64
C LEU A 535 -5.68 -9.09 25.16
N ASN A 536 -5.37 -8.94 23.88
CA ASN A 536 -5.19 -7.67 23.21
C ASN A 536 -6.35 -7.39 22.26
N TRP A 537 -6.92 -6.18 22.32
CA TRP A 537 -7.96 -5.70 21.41
C TRP A 537 -7.47 -4.48 20.64
N THR A 538 -7.62 -4.51 19.32
CA THR A 538 -7.33 -3.37 18.44
C THR A 538 -8.57 -2.99 17.63
N THR A 539 -8.77 -1.70 17.42
CA THR A 539 -9.78 -1.16 16.50
C THR A 539 -9.25 0.03 15.72
N ASN A 540 -9.69 0.16 14.48
CA ASN A 540 -9.60 1.43 13.76
C ASN A 540 -10.87 1.70 12.97
N TRP A 541 -11.13 2.98 12.75
CA TRP A 541 -12.24 3.46 11.95
C TRP A 541 -11.77 4.60 11.06
N THR A 542 -12.09 4.52 9.78
CA THR A 542 -11.76 5.56 8.80
C THR A 542 -13.04 6.05 8.14
N ILE A 543 -13.22 7.36 8.09
CA ILE A 543 -14.26 8.03 7.32
C ILE A 543 -13.58 8.83 6.22
N VAL A 544 -13.98 8.61 4.97
CA VAL A 544 -13.44 9.36 3.82
C VAL A 544 -14.56 9.97 3.00
N ASP A 545 -14.41 11.26 2.70
CA ASP A 545 -15.16 11.97 1.69
C ASP A 545 -14.22 12.39 0.56
N ALA A 546 -14.42 11.81 -0.62
CA ALA A 546 -13.56 11.97 -1.77
C ALA A 546 -14.43 12.39 -2.97
N GLU A 547 -14.21 13.61 -3.46
CA GLU A 547 -15.01 14.27 -4.49
C GLU A 547 -14.11 14.66 -5.67
N ASP A 548 -14.52 14.35 -6.89
CA ASP A 548 -14.02 15.01 -8.09
C ASP A 548 -14.64 16.41 -8.15
N ARG A 549 -13.79 17.44 -8.03
CA ARG A 549 -14.19 18.85 -7.95
C ARG A 549 -14.57 19.45 -9.30
N THR A 550 -14.28 18.76 -10.40
CA THR A 550 -14.69 19.14 -11.75
C THR A 550 -16.12 18.67 -12.00
N THR A 551 -16.44 17.43 -11.68
CA THR A 551 -17.75 16.81 -11.95
C THR A 551 -18.73 16.84 -10.78
N ARG A 552 -18.25 17.15 -9.56
CA ARG A 552 -19.00 17.09 -8.29
C ARG A 552 -19.45 15.69 -7.89
N MET A 553 -18.87 14.66 -8.50
CA MET A 553 -19.17 13.26 -8.20
C MET A 553 -18.18 12.70 -7.19
N ARG A 554 -18.61 11.68 -6.43
CA ARG A 554 -17.73 10.98 -5.50
C ARG A 554 -16.70 10.14 -6.27
N LEU A 555 -15.46 10.08 -5.79
CA LEU A 555 -14.44 9.20 -6.38
C LEU A 555 -14.85 7.73 -6.26
N LYS A 556 -14.65 6.99 -7.35
CA LYS A 556 -14.90 5.55 -7.40
C LYS A 556 -13.95 4.78 -6.49
N GLN A 557 -14.42 3.63 -6.02
CA GLN A 557 -13.69 2.67 -5.20
C GLN A 557 -13.11 3.30 -3.92
N THR A 558 -13.87 4.23 -3.33
CA THR A 558 -13.53 4.92 -2.08
C THR A 558 -14.68 4.75 -1.08
N PRO A 559 -14.63 3.69 -0.24
CA PRO A 559 -15.63 3.43 0.78
C PRO A 559 -15.80 4.63 1.70
N LYS A 560 -17.05 4.93 2.08
CA LYS A 560 -17.31 6.06 2.98
C LYS A 560 -16.80 5.82 4.39
N ASN A 561 -16.93 4.61 4.87
CA ASN A 561 -16.53 4.20 6.20
C ASN A 561 -15.86 2.83 6.12
N THR A 562 -14.75 2.64 6.81
CA THR A 562 -14.15 1.31 7.04
C THR A 562 -13.85 1.11 8.51
N VAL A 563 -14.19 -0.06 9.05
CA VAL A 563 -13.90 -0.42 10.44
C VAL A 563 -13.13 -1.73 10.42
N ASN A 564 -12.03 -1.79 11.17
CA ASN A 564 -11.32 -3.02 11.46
C ASN A 564 -11.28 -3.18 12.98
N THR A 565 -11.60 -4.37 13.48
CA THR A 565 -11.45 -4.73 14.89
C THR A 565 -10.89 -6.13 15.00
N GLN A 566 -9.94 -6.35 15.90
CA GLN A 566 -9.34 -7.66 16.11
C GLN A 566 -9.06 -7.88 17.59
N LEU A 567 -9.44 -9.06 18.07
CA LEU A 567 -9.13 -9.56 19.40
C LEU A 567 -8.10 -10.68 19.24
N ASN A 568 -6.94 -10.53 19.88
CA ASN A 568 -5.87 -11.51 19.92
C ASN A 568 -5.83 -12.10 21.33
N TRP A 569 -5.86 -13.42 21.44
CA TRP A 569 -5.88 -14.13 22.72
C TRP A 569 -4.80 -15.20 22.78
N GLN A 570 -3.83 -15.03 23.67
CA GLN A 570 -2.90 -16.07 24.10
C GLN A 570 -3.64 -17.02 25.04
N ALA A 571 -4.30 -18.03 24.49
CA ALA A 571 -5.14 -18.94 25.26
C ALA A 571 -4.32 -19.86 26.19
N LEU A 572 -3.12 -20.23 25.77
CA LEU A 572 -2.11 -21.00 26.52
C LEU A 572 -0.71 -20.55 26.08
N ASP A 573 0.35 -20.88 26.83
CA ASP A 573 1.75 -20.57 26.44
C ASP A 573 2.11 -21.02 25.01
N ASN A 574 1.49 -22.09 24.54
CA ASN A 574 1.70 -22.66 23.22
C ASN A 574 0.48 -22.56 22.28
N LEU A 575 -0.55 -21.79 22.63
CA LEU A 575 -1.74 -21.60 21.80
C LEU A 575 -2.15 -20.14 21.78
N SER A 576 -2.05 -19.51 20.62
CA SER A 576 -2.61 -18.19 20.35
C SER A 576 -3.78 -18.30 19.38
N THR A 577 -4.77 -17.43 19.54
CA THR A 577 -5.96 -17.35 18.71
C THR A 577 -6.31 -15.91 18.39
N TYR A 578 -7.06 -15.69 17.32
CA TYR A 578 -7.64 -14.39 17.05
C TYR A 578 -9.04 -14.49 16.45
N ILE A 579 -9.81 -13.43 16.64
CA ILE A 579 -11.01 -13.12 15.86
C ILE A 579 -10.90 -11.71 15.33
N SER A 580 -11.19 -11.52 14.05
CA SER A 580 -11.12 -10.23 13.37
C SER A 580 -12.44 -9.96 12.67
N TYR A 581 -12.94 -8.74 12.75
CA TYR A 581 -14.08 -8.25 12.00
C TYR A 581 -13.65 -7.04 11.16
N GLN A 582 -14.02 -7.06 9.88
CA GLN A 582 -13.80 -5.95 8.95
C GLN A 582 -15.14 -5.54 8.34
N TYR A 583 -15.40 -4.24 8.32
CA TYR A 583 -16.54 -3.64 7.63
C TYR A 583 -16.04 -2.66 6.59
N THR A 584 -16.56 -2.80 5.36
CA THR A 584 -16.35 -1.84 4.28
C THR A 584 -17.68 -1.26 3.86
N GLY A 585 -17.81 0.06 3.97
CA GLY A 585 -19.02 0.79 3.64
C GLY A 585 -19.35 0.80 2.15
N ASN A 586 -20.46 1.45 1.81
CA ASN A 586 -20.85 1.64 0.42
C ASN A 586 -19.82 2.46 -0.36
N GLN A 587 -19.71 2.15 -1.65
CA GLN A 587 -18.84 2.85 -2.59
C GLN A 587 -19.42 2.79 -4.01
N TYR A 588 -18.97 3.69 -4.87
CA TYR A 588 -19.25 3.63 -6.32
C TYR A 588 -18.14 2.86 -7.00
N LEU A 589 -18.44 1.94 -7.93
CA LEU A 589 -17.39 1.20 -8.66
C LEU A 589 -16.86 1.97 -9.87
N PHE A 590 -17.67 2.85 -10.44
CA PHE A 590 -17.35 3.65 -11.62
C PHE A 590 -17.75 5.11 -11.38
N ASP A 591 -17.28 6.00 -12.25
CA ASP A 591 -17.52 7.44 -12.16
C ASP A 591 -18.99 7.84 -12.44
N LYS A 592 -19.91 6.87 -12.58
CA LYS A 592 -21.36 7.12 -12.74
C LYS A 592 -22.09 6.72 -11.46
N GLU A 593 -22.95 7.60 -10.94
CA GLU A 593 -23.70 7.39 -9.68
C GLU A 593 -24.71 6.22 -9.70
N VAL A 594 -24.77 5.45 -10.77
CA VAL A 594 -25.60 4.24 -10.90
C VAL A 594 -24.92 2.96 -10.38
N SER A 595 -23.61 2.99 -10.12
CA SER A 595 -22.85 1.79 -9.71
C SER A 595 -22.50 1.78 -8.22
N LYS A 596 -23.46 2.16 -7.37
CA LYS A 596 -23.31 2.19 -5.91
C LYS A 596 -23.52 0.79 -5.32
N THR A 597 -22.52 0.26 -4.64
CA THR A 597 -22.61 -1.04 -3.95
C THR A 597 -23.07 -0.86 -2.52
N ARG A 598 -23.72 -1.88 -1.95
CA ARG A 598 -23.91 -2.01 -0.51
C ARG A 598 -22.55 -2.16 0.19
N GLY A 599 -22.53 -1.81 1.47
CA GLY A 599 -21.43 -2.19 2.36
C GLY A 599 -21.51 -3.68 2.67
N PHE A 600 -20.39 -4.25 3.10
CA PHE A 600 -20.23 -5.66 3.42
C PHE A 600 -19.28 -5.81 4.60
N ASN A 601 -19.26 -7.00 5.21
CA ASN A 601 -18.36 -7.31 6.30
C ASN A 601 -17.84 -8.74 6.26
N THR A 602 -16.63 -8.95 6.76
CA THR A 602 -16.05 -10.27 6.92
C THR A 602 -15.66 -10.50 8.38
N VAL A 603 -15.74 -11.76 8.80
CA VAL A 603 -15.21 -12.23 10.08
C VAL A 603 -14.14 -13.26 9.78
N ASP A 604 -12.95 -13.10 10.34
CA ASP A 604 -11.87 -14.08 10.23
C ASP A 604 -11.58 -14.65 11.63
N ILE A 605 -11.27 -15.93 11.69
CA ILE A 605 -10.81 -16.59 12.92
C ILE A 605 -9.56 -17.42 12.63
N GLY A 606 -8.66 -17.49 13.60
CA GLY A 606 -7.41 -18.22 13.46
C GLY A 606 -6.82 -18.69 14.77
N ALA A 607 -5.97 -19.72 14.67
CA ALA A 607 -5.18 -20.23 15.76
C ALA A 607 -3.76 -20.58 15.30
N THR A 608 -2.78 -20.35 16.17
CA THR A 608 -1.41 -20.85 16.04
C THR A 608 -1.07 -21.67 17.29
N TYR A 609 -0.73 -22.94 17.09
CA TYR A 609 -0.40 -23.90 18.12
C TYR A 609 1.05 -24.38 17.98
N THR A 610 1.83 -24.34 19.05
CA THR A 610 3.24 -24.74 19.09
C THR A 610 3.39 -26.03 19.90
N PRO A 611 3.05 -27.22 19.32
CA PRO A 611 3.01 -28.48 20.06
C PRO A 611 4.36 -28.89 20.67
N ILE A 612 5.45 -28.54 19.98
CA ILE A 612 6.82 -28.79 20.40
C ILE A 612 7.65 -27.55 20.07
N LYS A 613 8.77 -27.39 20.78
CA LYS A 613 9.67 -26.25 20.58
C LYS A 613 10.02 -26.09 19.10
N ASN A 614 9.85 -24.86 18.60
CA ASN A 614 10.13 -24.41 17.25
C ASN A 614 9.23 -24.95 16.11
N VAL A 615 8.16 -25.70 16.40
CA VAL A 615 7.18 -26.11 15.37
C VAL A 615 5.88 -25.37 15.62
N ASP A 616 5.50 -24.51 14.69
CA ASP A 616 4.22 -23.79 14.73
C ASP A 616 3.24 -24.42 13.73
N LEU A 617 2.02 -24.71 14.20
CA LEU A 617 0.89 -25.17 13.38
C LEU A 617 -0.16 -24.07 13.32
N LYS A 618 -0.56 -23.65 12.12
CA LYS A 618 -1.57 -22.63 11.90
C LYS A 618 -2.83 -23.24 11.32
N LEU A 619 -3.99 -22.76 11.74
CA LEU A 619 -5.29 -23.14 11.19
C LEU A 619 -6.28 -21.98 11.34
N GLY A 620 -7.14 -21.78 10.35
CA GLY A 620 -8.26 -20.84 10.51
C GLY A 620 -9.17 -20.74 9.30
N LEU A 621 -10.07 -19.76 9.39
CA LEU A 621 -11.08 -19.44 8.39
C LEU A 621 -11.07 -17.93 8.14
N THR A 622 -10.92 -17.53 6.89
CA THR A 622 -11.21 -16.15 6.45
C THR A 622 -12.63 -16.09 5.89
N ASN A 623 -13.30 -14.95 6.06
CA ASN A 623 -14.71 -14.76 5.70
C ASN A 623 -15.61 -15.90 6.25
N LEU A 624 -15.51 -16.18 7.55
CA LEU A 624 -16.26 -17.21 8.29
C LEU A 624 -17.75 -17.23 7.97
N THR A 625 -18.36 -16.05 7.84
CA THR A 625 -19.79 -15.86 7.54
C THR A 625 -20.16 -16.13 6.08
N ASN A 626 -19.16 -16.39 5.22
CA ASN A 626 -19.31 -16.54 3.78
C ASN A 626 -20.07 -15.36 3.14
N GLU A 627 -19.71 -14.14 3.53
CA GLU A 627 -20.27 -12.91 2.96
C GLU A 627 -19.97 -12.86 1.46
N LYS A 628 -20.94 -12.41 0.68
CA LYS A 628 -20.84 -12.22 -0.77
C LYS A 628 -21.11 -10.76 -1.11
N ARG A 629 -20.57 -10.30 -2.24
CA ARG A 629 -20.84 -8.94 -2.73
C ARG A 629 -22.25 -8.83 -3.29
N ASP A 630 -22.79 -7.62 -3.34
CA ASP A 630 -24.13 -7.38 -3.88
C ASP A 630 -24.18 -7.50 -5.40
N TYR A 631 -25.40 -7.53 -5.96
CA TYR A 631 -25.60 -7.68 -7.41
C TYR A 631 -24.89 -6.58 -8.23
N VAL A 632 -24.83 -5.34 -7.72
CA VAL A 632 -24.14 -4.25 -8.40
C VAL A 632 -22.64 -4.57 -8.56
N ALA A 633 -22.02 -5.12 -7.52
CA ALA A 633 -20.62 -5.53 -7.57
C ALA A 633 -20.40 -6.78 -8.42
N THR A 634 -21.18 -7.84 -8.21
CA THR A 634 -20.97 -9.11 -8.92
C THR A 634 -21.30 -9.00 -10.41
N ASN A 635 -22.26 -8.16 -10.80
CA ASN A 635 -22.55 -7.87 -12.22
C ASN A 635 -21.42 -7.09 -12.92
N ASN A 636 -20.49 -6.53 -12.16
CA ASN A 636 -19.29 -5.86 -12.68
C ASN A 636 -18.02 -6.64 -12.33
N ASP A 637 -18.15 -7.92 -12.00
CA ASP A 637 -17.06 -8.84 -11.68
C ASP A 637 -16.19 -8.44 -10.47
N TYR A 638 -16.78 -7.71 -9.51
CA TYR A 638 -16.16 -7.44 -8.21
C TYR A 638 -16.60 -8.48 -7.19
N PHE A 639 -15.83 -9.56 -7.12
CA PHE A 639 -16.11 -10.68 -6.23
C PHE A 639 -15.38 -10.54 -4.90
N LEU A 640 -16.00 -11.03 -3.84
CA LEU A 640 -15.33 -11.29 -2.57
C LEU A 640 -15.05 -12.79 -2.51
N SER A 641 -13.84 -13.17 -2.12
CA SER A 641 -13.54 -14.58 -1.82
C SER A 641 -14.53 -15.08 -0.77
N GLY A 642 -15.13 -16.24 -1.03
CA GLY A 642 -16.04 -16.87 -0.06
C GLY A 642 -15.30 -17.26 1.22
N ARG A 643 -15.97 -18.02 2.09
CA ARG A 643 -15.31 -18.61 3.24
C ARG A 643 -14.15 -19.48 2.76
N THR A 644 -12.97 -19.25 3.32
CA THR A 644 -11.74 -19.91 2.90
C THR A 644 -11.03 -20.51 4.11
N VAL A 645 -10.66 -21.79 4.01
CA VAL A 645 -9.87 -22.49 5.01
C VAL A 645 -8.40 -22.24 4.73
N TYR A 646 -7.62 -21.97 5.77
CA TYR A 646 -6.17 -21.96 5.66
C TYR A 646 -5.53 -22.80 6.76
N GLY A 647 -4.36 -23.36 6.45
CA GLY A 647 -3.55 -24.09 7.40
C GLY A 647 -2.07 -24.03 7.03
N GLY A 648 -1.19 -24.23 8.01
CA GLY A 648 0.24 -24.20 7.75
C GLY A 648 1.07 -24.83 8.84
N VAL A 649 2.32 -25.13 8.52
CA VAL A 649 3.34 -25.60 9.44
C VAL A 649 4.63 -24.85 9.18
N SER A 650 5.31 -24.42 10.23
CA SER A 650 6.67 -23.89 10.14
C SER A 650 7.58 -24.49 11.19
N TYR A 651 8.82 -24.78 10.81
CA TYR A 651 9.89 -25.19 11.70
C TYR A 651 10.99 -24.13 11.70
N LYS A 652 11.39 -23.68 12.89
CA LYS A 652 12.43 -22.67 13.11
C LYS A 652 13.63 -23.30 13.84
N PHE A 653 14.85 -22.80 13.64
CA PHE A 653 16.01 -23.24 14.40
C PHE A 653 17.07 -22.16 14.54
#